data_AF-A0A7X3A6B9-F1
#
_entry.id   AF-A0A7X3A6B9-F1
#
_cell.length_a   1.000
_cell.length_b   1.000
_cell.length_c   1.000
_cell.angle_alpha   90.00
_cell.angle_beta   90.00
_cell.angle_gamma   90.00
#
_symmetry.space_group_name_H-M   'P 1'
#
loop_
_entity.id
_entity.type
_entity.pdbx_description
1 polymer ?
#
loop_
_entity_poly.entity_id
_entity_poly.type
_entity_poly.pdbx_seq_one_letter_code
_entity_poly.pdbx_strand_id
1 'polypeptide(L)'
;MKRINIIVIIVVIVLAALLTPIVWWYAEDEKPLNVAILDKTVPNETYREHLGVNWFLNHYKYTIDEQAYNLREHYYGTLPNDAAKQVEQKPFPADFNHYDVIYLADSYGVYKDDFTERSRLGERSEKMVGGLEMEEWQKIAARLASPKKSMLIAEFNSFASPTSEPVRRELQDYLGLAWSGWIGRYFDELDYYKNVEIPQWVVDQYGDNWPYKGGGFILFNELTEQLVVLEQKKHVRTAGIKVQFTDKGKQFFGKSANSEYQYWFDIVTPNYEEDMLARYAWDLTDEGIARLEEFGIPQQFAAIVSQEKRYTTSYYFAGDFNDVARVPSIYQIKGLPTVYKYLEKYADRSFYWSIYTPVMKKIVEHFEDKQIEAVNQEQLNYNARIQGKAFEVMKDGKWEPIVMKGVNIGMGKPGAFPGEAAITEEEYYRWFNQIAEMNANMIRVYTIHPPGFYRALAKYNEEHPEQPLYVLHGAWIDEGNLEESLDAYEKENLAQFQQEMKRLVDVIHGNIYIKPEPGHASGLYDADVSKYVVGWVLGIEWYPKMVVGTNEKHANIGQYDGTYFETKKAAPFEIWLAEQMDLITVYEKDKYNWMRPMSFTNWVTTDLLDHPSEPSKDEDLVSVNPNVIYTKGDMQAIGEFASYHVYPYYPDFFNYDRDYLNDVDFRGNKNSYAAYLKELHAAHRMPVLIAEFGIPGSRGMTHENVYGWNQGFMSEQAQGETLQHLFEDIMHEGLLGGLVFTWQDEWFKRTWNTEDYDNPNRRPFWSNTQTNEQQFGLLSFDRLKVKADGNTEEWGGTQLFGTSPSEATDFAVDYDEQYLYIKLKSELLEKASPRILLDVVPEQGNRSATTIKDITFSNGVDFIVELNKNDDSRIVIDEYYDMYDYLYSRSTKQIPPRMEVPVNNSGKFAPIYYALNKQMYLPEEDRVTDFSFYETGKLMQGNANPEAEGYNSLVDYNWSEDIIELRIPWLLIQAKDPSQREFVGNLHKDGAEASVKVEQIYIGAVFVDDENQVVDSLPKATGKVLPELEAYTWETWQLPKSEERLKPSYSILQKLFEAY
;
A
#
# COMPACT_ATOMS: atom_id res chain seq x y z
N MET A 1 54.65 -50.45 46.26
CA MET A 1 55.08 -49.19 45.60
C MET A 1 54.59 -49.03 44.14
N LYS A 2 54.56 -50.06 43.28
CA LYS A 2 54.12 -49.91 41.86
C LYS A 2 52.63 -49.51 41.64
N ARG A 3 51.69 -49.91 42.51
CA ARG A 3 50.26 -49.54 42.37
C ARG A 3 49.97 -48.07 42.73
N ILE A 4 50.74 -47.47 43.64
CA ILE A 4 50.56 -46.06 44.05
C ILE A 4 51.01 -45.12 42.93
N ASN A 5 52.12 -45.43 42.24
CA ASN A 5 52.62 -44.60 41.14
C ASN A 5 51.70 -44.60 39.91
N ILE A 6 50.99 -45.71 39.64
CA ILE A 6 50.01 -45.76 38.54
C ILE A 6 48.78 -44.90 38.87
N ILE A 7 48.31 -44.94 40.12
CA ILE A 7 47.19 -44.10 40.57
C ILE A 7 47.59 -42.62 40.50
N VAL A 8 48.80 -42.26 40.94
CA VAL A 8 49.29 -40.88 40.84
C VAL A 8 49.42 -40.41 39.38
N ILE A 9 49.92 -41.25 38.48
CA ILE A 9 50.01 -40.92 37.04
C ILE A 9 48.62 -40.75 36.43
N ILE A 10 47.67 -41.62 36.76
CA ILE A 10 46.27 -41.49 36.30
C ILE A 10 45.67 -40.19 36.83
N VAL A 11 45.88 -39.87 38.11
CA VAL A 11 45.41 -38.61 38.72
C VAL A 11 46.03 -37.40 38.02
N VAL A 12 47.32 -37.43 37.69
CA VAL A 12 48.00 -36.33 36.97
C VAL A 12 47.47 -36.19 35.54
N ILE A 13 47.25 -37.30 34.81
CA ILE A 13 46.70 -37.25 33.45
C ILE A 13 45.25 -36.74 33.47
N VAL A 14 44.44 -37.19 34.43
CA VAL A 14 43.06 -36.71 34.60
C VAL A 14 43.06 -35.23 34.96
N LEU A 15 43.92 -34.78 35.88
CA LEU A 15 44.07 -33.36 36.21
C LEU A 15 44.54 -32.54 35.00
N ALA A 16 45.51 -33.03 34.23
CA ALA A 16 45.98 -32.36 33.02
C ALA A 16 44.85 -32.26 31.98
N ALA A 17 44.08 -33.31 31.75
CA ALA A 17 42.92 -33.31 30.86
C ALA A 17 41.82 -32.35 31.32
N LEU A 18 41.58 -32.22 32.63
CA LEU A 18 40.62 -31.28 33.20
C LEU A 18 41.09 -29.82 33.14
N LEU A 19 42.40 -29.57 33.29
CA LEU A 19 42.96 -28.22 33.27
C LEU A 19 43.25 -27.71 31.84
N THR A 20 43.44 -28.59 30.86
CA THR A 20 43.78 -28.21 29.48
C THR A 20 42.74 -27.26 28.85
N PRO A 21 41.42 -27.51 28.93
CA PRO A 21 40.41 -26.58 28.40
C PRO A 21 40.43 -25.20 29.06
N ILE A 22 40.81 -25.12 30.33
CA ILE A 22 40.96 -23.84 31.06
C ILE A 22 42.17 -23.08 30.55
N VAL A 23 43.32 -23.75 30.45
CA VAL A 23 44.56 -23.16 29.92
C VAL A 23 44.37 -22.65 28.50
N TRP A 24 43.67 -23.41 27.65
CA TRP A 24 43.38 -22.99 26.28
C TRP A 24 42.46 -21.78 26.20
N TRP A 25 41.50 -21.64 27.11
CA TRP A 25 40.65 -20.46 27.17
C TRP A 25 41.46 -19.21 27.56
N TYR A 26 42.36 -19.32 28.54
CA TYR A 26 43.24 -18.20 28.90
C TYR A 26 44.27 -17.85 27.80
N ALA A 27 44.59 -18.81 26.92
CA ALA A 27 45.51 -18.61 25.81
C ALA A 27 44.86 -18.02 24.53
N GLU A 28 43.54 -17.95 24.46
CA GLU A 28 42.84 -17.25 23.37
C GLU A 28 42.94 -15.73 23.52
N ASP A 29 43.02 -15.00 22.41
CA ASP A 29 43.04 -13.55 22.44
C ASP A 29 41.64 -12.99 22.77
N GLU A 30 41.61 -11.81 23.39
CA GLU A 30 40.37 -11.04 23.59
C GLU A 30 39.94 -10.41 22.26
N LYS A 31 38.63 -10.37 22.04
CA LYS A 31 38.01 -9.88 20.80
C LYS A 31 37.21 -8.60 21.08
N PRO A 32 37.66 -7.42 20.63
CA PRO A 32 36.87 -6.20 20.73
C PRO A 32 35.56 -6.34 19.97
N LEU A 33 34.43 -6.22 20.68
CA LEU A 33 33.10 -6.21 20.10
C LEU A 33 32.18 -5.43 21.03
N ASN A 34 31.84 -4.20 20.65
CA ASN A 34 31.00 -3.33 21.47
C ASN A 34 29.51 -3.64 21.21
N VAL A 35 28.86 -4.28 22.18
CA VAL A 35 27.46 -4.70 22.13
C VAL A 35 26.63 -3.80 23.05
N ALA A 36 25.66 -3.08 22.50
CA ALA A 36 24.64 -2.40 23.27
C ALA A 36 23.51 -3.39 23.59
N ILE A 37 23.46 -3.89 24.83
CA ILE A 37 22.38 -4.74 25.33
C ILE A 37 21.24 -3.85 25.83
N LEU A 38 20.06 -3.97 25.22
CA LEU A 38 18.86 -3.19 25.50
C LEU A 38 17.78 -4.13 26.07
N ASP A 39 17.36 -3.89 27.31
CA ASP A 39 16.44 -4.76 28.06
C ASP A 39 15.58 -3.94 29.03
N LYS A 40 14.29 -3.81 28.70
CA LYS A 40 13.29 -3.10 29.53
C LYS A 40 12.49 -4.05 30.44
N THR A 41 12.80 -5.35 30.47
CA THR A 41 12.05 -6.39 31.20
C THR A 41 12.93 -7.04 32.27
N VAL A 42 13.56 -6.24 33.13
CA VAL A 42 14.38 -6.75 34.25
C VAL A 42 13.67 -6.48 35.59
N PRO A 43 12.77 -7.37 36.04
CA PRO A 43 11.96 -7.13 37.24
C PRO A 43 12.73 -7.39 38.55
N ASN A 44 13.83 -8.16 38.53
CA ASN A 44 14.57 -8.55 39.73
C ASN A 44 16.08 -8.76 39.49
N GLU A 45 16.87 -8.86 40.57
CA GLU A 45 18.33 -9.00 40.51
C GLU A 45 18.86 -10.36 40.00
N THR A 46 18.01 -11.22 39.40
CA THR A 46 18.49 -12.42 38.68
C THR A 46 18.99 -12.10 37.28
N TYR A 47 18.58 -10.96 36.70
CA TYR A 47 18.96 -10.51 35.35
C TYR A 47 18.72 -11.57 34.27
N ARG A 48 17.68 -12.39 34.45
CA ARG A 48 17.40 -13.59 33.66
C ARG A 48 17.33 -13.31 32.16
N GLU A 49 16.64 -12.24 31.77
CA GLU A 49 16.35 -11.87 30.37
C GLU A 49 17.59 -11.50 29.52
N HIS A 50 18.75 -11.22 30.13
CA HIS A 50 20.02 -11.01 29.42
C HIS A 50 21.21 -11.78 30.01
N LEU A 51 20.96 -12.72 30.92
CA LEU A 51 22.00 -13.53 31.56
C LEU A 51 22.76 -14.40 30.55
N GLY A 52 22.05 -15.01 29.61
CA GLY A 52 22.63 -15.88 28.59
C GLY A 52 23.60 -15.13 27.67
N VAL A 53 23.20 -13.99 27.10
CA VAL A 53 24.01 -13.19 26.17
C VAL A 53 25.26 -12.67 26.87
N ASN A 54 25.14 -12.22 28.13
CA ASN A 54 26.29 -11.82 28.94
C ASN A 54 27.28 -12.98 29.15
N TRP A 55 26.77 -14.17 29.47
CA TRP A 55 27.59 -15.37 29.62
C TRP A 55 28.26 -15.76 28.31
N PHE A 56 27.53 -15.71 27.19
CA PHE A 56 28.04 -16.00 25.85
C PHE A 56 29.20 -15.07 25.49
N LEU A 57 29.04 -13.76 25.66
CA LEU A 57 30.05 -12.75 25.35
C LEU A 57 31.34 -13.02 26.13
N ASN A 58 31.21 -13.23 27.44
CA ASN A 58 32.34 -13.53 28.32
C ASN A 58 33.00 -14.89 28.00
N HIS A 59 32.20 -15.93 27.70
CA HIS A 59 32.72 -17.26 27.36
C HIS A 59 33.57 -17.24 26.08
N TYR A 60 33.17 -16.49 25.07
CA TYR A 60 33.90 -16.36 23.80
C TYR A 60 34.90 -15.19 23.77
N LYS A 61 35.19 -14.60 24.94
CA LYS A 61 36.18 -13.52 25.15
C LYS A 61 35.90 -12.24 24.34
N TYR A 62 34.63 -11.92 24.13
CA TYR A 62 34.24 -10.61 23.60
C TYR A 62 34.32 -9.56 24.71
N THR A 63 34.81 -8.37 24.36
CA THR A 63 35.05 -7.27 25.31
C THR A 63 34.38 -5.98 24.86
N ILE A 64 33.85 -5.21 25.80
CA ILE A 64 33.38 -3.83 25.62
C ILE A 64 34.42 -2.89 26.22
N ASP A 65 34.86 -1.89 25.44
CA ASP A 65 35.92 -0.95 25.87
C ASP A 65 37.16 -1.65 26.47
N GLU A 66 37.59 -2.75 25.83
CA GLU A 66 38.71 -3.60 26.28
C GLU A 66 38.50 -4.23 27.69
N GLN A 67 37.25 -4.37 28.12
CA GLN A 67 36.87 -4.98 29.40
C GLN A 67 35.88 -6.13 29.21
N ALA A 68 35.90 -7.09 30.14
CA ALA A 68 34.90 -8.14 30.21
C ALA A 68 33.50 -7.57 30.49
N TYR A 69 32.45 -8.23 29.99
CA TYR A 69 31.08 -7.77 30.16
C TYR A 69 30.61 -7.96 31.61
N ASN A 70 30.14 -6.88 32.23
CA ASN A 70 29.50 -6.91 33.55
C ASN A 70 27.98 -7.01 33.40
N LEU A 71 27.39 -8.06 33.98
CA LEU A 71 25.96 -8.33 33.95
C LEU A 71 25.10 -7.14 34.44
N ARG A 72 25.57 -6.37 35.42
CA ARG A 72 24.79 -5.28 36.04
C ARG A 72 25.02 -3.92 35.38
N GLU A 73 26.21 -3.70 34.81
CA GLU A 73 26.64 -2.37 34.37
C GLU A 73 26.47 -2.18 32.86
N HIS A 74 26.65 -3.24 32.08
CA HIS A 74 26.76 -3.19 30.61
C HIS A 74 25.45 -3.55 29.89
N TYR A 75 24.32 -3.03 30.37
CA TYR A 75 23.03 -3.03 29.67
C TYR A 75 22.27 -1.71 29.88
N TYR A 76 21.21 -1.46 29.11
CA TYR A 76 20.33 -0.30 29.19
C TYR A 76 18.86 -0.73 29.30
N GLY A 77 18.02 0.08 29.95
CA GLY A 77 16.61 -0.25 30.22
C GLY A 77 16.30 -0.27 31.72
N THR A 78 15.74 -1.35 32.27
CA THR A 78 15.28 -1.36 33.67
C THR A 78 16.34 -1.89 34.64
N LEU A 79 16.63 -1.14 35.70
CA LEU A 79 17.52 -1.51 36.81
C LEU A 79 16.67 -1.96 38.02
N PRO A 80 16.66 -3.25 38.39
CA PRO A 80 15.87 -3.74 39.51
C PRO A 80 16.47 -3.36 40.86
N ASN A 81 15.61 -3.11 41.84
CA ASN A 81 15.95 -2.98 43.26
C ASN A 81 15.01 -3.84 44.10
N ASP A 82 15.41 -5.10 44.32
CA ASP A 82 14.61 -6.09 45.06
C ASP A 82 14.29 -5.62 46.48
N ALA A 83 15.21 -4.89 47.13
CA ALA A 83 15.04 -4.38 48.49
C ALA A 83 13.98 -3.27 48.58
N ALA A 84 13.91 -2.40 47.57
CA ALA A 84 12.92 -1.32 47.50
C ALA A 84 11.62 -1.73 46.80
N LYS A 85 11.59 -2.89 46.14
CA LYS A 85 10.50 -3.32 45.25
C LYS A 85 10.18 -2.28 44.18
N GLN A 86 11.22 -1.76 43.55
CA GLN A 86 11.15 -0.72 42.53
C GLN A 86 12.11 -1.02 41.39
N VAL A 87 11.87 -0.44 40.22
CA VAL A 87 12.80 -0.41 39.10
C VAL A 87 13.13 1.04 38.78
N GLU A 88 14.41 1.31 38.52
CA GLU A 88 14.88 2.57 37.94
C GLU A 88 15.11 2.38 36.43
N GLN A 89 15.02 3.45 35.63
CA GLN A 89 15.28 3.36 34.19
C GLN A 89 16.66 3.95 33.87
N LYS A 90 17.53 3.14 33.26
CA LYS A 90 18.74 3.59 32.59
C LYS A 90 18.39 3.90 31.13
N PRO A 91 18.38 5.18 30.71
CA PRO A 91 17.99 5.56 29.36
C PRO A 91 18.94 4.95 28.33
N PHE A 92 18.43 4.63 27.15
CA PHE A 92 19.25 4.15 26.03
C PHE A 92 20.34 5.19 25.66
N PRO A 93 21.45 4.75 25.05
CA PRO A 93 22.48 5.67 24.56
C PRO A 93 21.91 6.81 23.72
N ALA A 94 22.44 8.02 23.91
CA ALA A 94 22.09 9.17 23.08
C ALA A 94 22.59 9.02 21.63
N ASP A 95 23.66 8.25 21.44
CA ASP A 95 24.26 7.90 20.16
C ASP A 95 24.75 6.44 20.20
N PHE A 96 24.51 5.69 19.13
CA PHE A 96 24.91 4.30 18.98
C PHE A 96 26.17 4.11 18.11
N ASN A 97 26.80 5.18 17.60
CA ASN A 97 28.00 5.14 16.74
C ASN A 97 29.21 4.38 17.30
N HIS A 98 29.26 4.22 18.62
CA HIS A 98 30.32 3.48 19.33
C HIS A 98 30.11 1.96 19.32
N TYR A 99 28.89 1.48 19.08
CA TYR A 99 28.54 0.07 19.15
C TYR A 99 28.61 -0.60 17.77
N ASP A 100 29.13 -1.82 17.76
CA ASP A 100 29.18 -2.72 16.60
C ASP A 100 27.88 -3.51 16.47
N VAL A 101 27.32 -3.92 17.61
CA VAL A 101 26.10 -4.73 17.68
C VAL A 101 25.09 -4.07 18.63
N ILE A 102 23.83 -4.04 18.21
CA ILE A 102 22.69 -3.67 19.05
C ILE A 102 21.91 -4.95 19.32
N TYR A 103 21.73 -5.30 20.59
CA TYR A 103 21.02 -6.49 21.04
C TYR A 103 19.78 -6.06 21.82
N LEU A 104 18.61 -6.14 21.19
CA LEU A 104 17.32 -5.85 21.79
C LEU A 104 16.76 -7.15 22.39
N ALA A 105 16.97 -7.32 23.69
CA ALA A 105 16.60 -8.54 24.41
C ALA A 105 15.08 -8.60 24.62
N ASP A 106 14.51 -7.58 25.28
CA ASP A 106 13.07 -7.49 25.53
C ASP A 106 12.65 -6.03 25.71
N SER A 107 11.51 -5.66 25.14
CA SER A 107 10.89 -4.34 25.29
C SER A 107 9.55 -4.34 26.04
N TYR A 108 8.99 -5.50 26.41
CA TYR A 108 7.67 -5.64 27.05
C TYR A 108 7.51 -4.72 28.26
N GLY A 109 8.48 -4.73 29.18
CA GLY A 109 8.48 -3.84 30.33
C GLY A 109 8.23 -4.51 31.67
N VAL A 110 8.18 -3.69 32.72
CA VAL A 110 7.89 -4.09 34.10
C VAL A 110 6.58 -3.45 34.56
N TYR A 111 5.74 -4.24 35.21
CA TYR A 111 4.40 -3.89 35.66
C TYR A 111 4.31 -3.91 37.19
N LYS A 112 3.36 -3.18 37.79
CA LYS A 112 3.24 -3.08 39.26
C LYS A 112 3.15 -4.44 39.96
N ASP A 113 2.58 -5.43 39.29
CA ASP A 113 2.38 -6.77 39.86
C ASP A 113 3.63 -7.63 39.92
N ASP A 114 4.69 -7.28 39.19
CA ASP A 114 5.97 -8.02 39.20
C ASP A 114 6.64 -7.98 40.58
N PHE A 115 6.23 -7.05 41.46
CA PHE A 115 6.71 -6.92 42.84
C PHE A 115 5.82 -7.60 43.90
N THR A 116 4.72 -8.23 43.47
CA THR A 116 3.75 -8.89 44.34
C THR A 116 3.88 -10.42 44.27
N GLU A 117 4.03 -11.09 45.41
CA GLU A 117 3.98 -12.57 45.46
C GLU A 117 2.53 -13.02 45.21
N ARG A 118 2.21 -13.38 43.97
CA ARG A 118 0.89 -13.91 43.58
C ARG A 118 0.94 -15.39 43.28
N SER A 119 -0.22 -16.04 43.41
CA SER A 119 -0.37 -17.47 43.13
C SER A 119 -0.43 -17.81 41.63
N ARG A 120 -0.72 -16.83 40.76
CA ARG A 120 -0.73 -16.92 39.29
C ARG A 120 -0.26 -15.59 38.69
N LEU A 121 0.56 -15.64 37.63
CA LEU A 121 1.09 -14.46 36.92
C LEU A 121 0.14 -14.04 35.78
N GLY A 122 0.21 -12.78 35.33
CA GLY A 122 -0.53 -12.29 34.14
C GLY A 122 -1.84 -11.55 34.40
N GLU A 123 -2.05 -10.91 35.56
CA GLU A 123 -3.13 -9.93 35.71
C GLU A 123 -2.77 -8.61 34.99
N ARG A 124 -3.76 -7.96 34.36
CA ARG A 124 -3.58 -6.62 33.77
C ARG A 124 -3.31 -5.61 34.89
N SER A 125 -2.06 -5.22 35.08
CA SER A 125 -1.67 -4.16 36.02
C SER A 125 -1.15 -2.92 35.31
N GLU A 126 -0.97 -1.84 36.07
CA GLU A 126 -0.46 -0.59 35.54
C GLU A 126 1.01 -0.77 35.12
N LYS A 127 1.28 -0.55 33.82
CA LYS A 127 2.61 -0.50 33.22
C LYS A 127 3.46 0.53 33.95
N MET A 128 4.66 0.17 34.41
CA MET A 128 5.61 1.14 34.98
C MET A 128 6.60 1.64 33.93
N VAL A 129 7.22 0.71 33.18
CA VAL A 129 8.16 0.98 32.08
C VAL A 129 7.93 -0.10 31.03
N GLY A 130 8.07 0.20 29.73
CA GLY A 130 7.96 -0.78 28.65
C GLY A 130 7.72 -0.12 27.30
N GLY A 131 7.77 -0.90 26.22
CA GLY A 131 7.60 -0.47 24.83
C GLY A 131 8.86 0.23 24.31
N LEU A 132 9.20 -0.03 23.05
CA LEU A 132 10.18 0.77 22.33
C LEU A 132 9.54 2.10 21.92
N GLU A 133 10.16 3.21 22.33
CA GLU A 133 9.69 4.55 21.98
C GLU A 133 10.25 4.96 20.61
N MET A 134 9.53 5.81 19.87
CA MET A 134 9.95 6.24 18.54
C MET A 134 11.31 6.95 18.57
N GLU A 135 11.58 7.78 19.57
CA GLU A 135 12.88 8.45 19.71
C GLU A 135 14.03 7.47 19.95
N GLU A 136 13.77 6.35 20.63
CA GLU A 136 14.76 5.29 20.86
C GLU A 136 15.05 4.52 19.58
N TRP A 137 13.99 4.14 18.84
CA TRP A 137 14.13 3.49 17.54
C TRP A 137 14.87 4.37 16.53
N GLN A 138 14.55 5.67 16.44
CA GLN A 138 15.22 6.61 15.55
C GLN A 138 16.75 6.65 15.77
N LYS A 139 17.22 6.56 17.02
CA LYS A 139 18.65 6.53 17.35
C LYS A 139 19.31 5.22 16.89
N ILE A 140 18.60 4.10 17.04
CA ILE A 140 19.03 2.78 16.55
C ILE A 140 19.08 2.80 15.02
N ALA A 141 18.01 3.21 14.36
CA ALA A 141 17.90 3.30 12.91
C ALA A 141 18.99 4.22 12.30
N ALA A 142 19.29 5.36 12.93
CA ALA A 142 20.38 6.23 12.49
C ALA A 142 21.76 5.55 12.52
N ARG A 143 22.03 4.69 13.51
CA ARG A 143 23.26 3.88 13.54
C ARG A 143 23.26 2.83 12.44
N LEU A 144 22.11 2.19 12.21
CA LEU A 144 21.96 1.16 11.19
C LEU A 144 22.03 1.75 9.77
N ALA A 145 21.69 3.03 9.59
CA ALA A 145 21.86 3.78 8.34
C ALA A 145 23.30 4.21 8.04
N SER A 146 24.20 4.19 9.04
CA SER A 146 25.55 4.71 8.89
C SER A 146 26.42 3.81 7.97
N PRO A 147 27.42 4.38 7.26
CA PRO A 147 28.32 3.63 6.38
C PRO A 147 29.38 2.82 7.15
N LYS A 148 29.04 2.32 8.34
CA LYS A 148 29.91 1.53 9.21
C LYS A 148 29.24 0.21 9.53
N LYS A 149 30.04 -0.87 9.48
CA LYS A 149 29.61 -2.23 9.82
C LYS A 149 28.80 -2.22 11.12
N SER A 150 27.59 -2.76 11.10
CA SER A 150 26.78 -2.95 12.32
C SER A 150 25.86 -4.16 12.24
N MET A 151 25.35 -4.60 13.38
CA MET A 151 24.41 -5.71 13.45
C MET A 151 23.28 -5.42 14.45
N LEU A 152 22.05 -5.78 14.11
CA LEU A 152 20.90 -5.75 15.02
C LEU A 152 20.46 -7.19 15.32
N ILE A 153 20.33 -7.53 16.59
CA ILE A 153 19.70 -8.78 17.02
C ILE A 153 18.51 -8.39 17.90
N ALA A 154 17.31 -8.86 17.56
CA ALA A 154 16.09 -8.60 18.32
C ALA A 154 15.41 -9.93 18.67
N GLU A 155 14.86 -10.07 19.87
CA GLU A 155 14.12 -11.27 20.29
C GLU A 155 12.63 -11.00 20.49
N PHE A 156 11.91 -12.05 20.92
CA PHE A 156 10.51 -12.01 21.33
C PHE A 156 10.21 -10.76 22.19
N ASN A 157 9.01 -10.18 22.03
CA ASN A 157 8.59 -8.94 22.69
C ASN A 157 9.37 -7.65 22.32
N SER A 158 10.16 -7.64 21.24
CA SER A 158 10.82 -6.41 20.77
C SER A 158 9.90 -5.38 20.11
N PHE A 159 8.78 -5.83 19.52
CA PHE A 159 7.82 -4.98 18.82
C PHE A 159 6.37 -5.15 19.30
N ALA A 160 6.14 -6.14 20.17
CA ALA A 160 4.86 -6.47 20.77
C ALA A 160 4.33 -5.34 21.68
N SER A 161 3.10 -5.47 22.17
CA SER A 161 2.58 -4.53 23.18
C SER A 161 3.55 -4.50 24.37
N PRO A 162 3.95 -3.33 24.89
CA PRO A 162 3.31 -2.02 24.74
C PRO A 162 4.05 -1.07 23.78
N THR A 163 4.79 -1.58 22.80
CA THR A 163 5.35 -0.79 21.69
C THR A 163 4.23 -0.31 20.78
N SER A 164 4.24 0.99 20.46
CA SER A 164 3.22 1.61 19.61
C SER A 164 3.25 1.08 18.19
N GLU A 165 2.10 1.09 17.51
CA GLU A 165 1.98 0.58 16.15
C GLU A 165 2.98 1.23 15.15
N PRO A 166 3.23 2.56 15.16
CA PRO A 166 4.21 3.15 14.25
C PRO A 166 5.62 2.60 14.43
N VAL A 167 6.07 2.46 15.69
CA VAL A 167 7.42 1.91 15.99
C VAL A 167 7.51 0.44 15.61
N ARG A 168 6.43 -0.31 15.89
CA ARG A 168 6.32 -1.72 15.53
C ARG A 168 6.40 -1.93 14.03
N ARG A 169 5.72 -1.10 13.22
CA ARG A 169 5.79 -1.17 11.75
C ARG A 169 7.21 -0.92 11.26
N GLU A 170 7.88 0.16 11.69
CA GLU A 170 9.26 0.44 11.25
C GLU A 170 10.26 -0.67 11.65
N LEU A 171 10.10 -1.25 12.85
CA LEU A 171 10.97 -2.35 13.30
C LEU A 171 10.71 -3.64 12.52
N GLN A 172 9.46 -3.99 12.25
CA GLN A 172 9.07 -5.12 11.40
C GLN A 172 9.62 -4.97 9.97
N ASP A 173 9.44 -3.79 9.37
CA ASP A 173 9.95 -3.47 8.03
C ASP A 173 11.47 -3.57 7.98
N TYR A 174 12.18 -3.08 9.00
CA TYR A 174 13.63 -3.20 9.07
C TYR A 174 14.10 -4.66 9.19
N LEU A 175 13.37 -5.47 9.97
CA LEU A 175 13.65 -6.89 10.21
C LEU A 175 13.16 -7.80 9.06
N GLY A 176 12.41 -7.28 8.10
CA GLY A 176 11.88 -8.00 6.95
C GLY A 176 10.90 -9.10 7.33
N LEU A 177 9.97 -8.81 8.24
CA LEU A 177 8.93 -9.74 8.69
C LEU A 177 7.62 -9.01 9.04
N ALA A 178 6.53 -9.77 9.05
CA ALA A 178 5.21 -9.35 9.50
C ALA A 178 4.71 -10.20 10.69
N TRP A 179 4.06 -9.53 11.64
CA TRP A 179 3.43 -10.10 12.82
C TRP A 179 1.99 -9.60 12.93
N SER A 180 1.04 -10.53 12.87
CA SER A 180 -0.40 -10.22 12.92
C SER A 180 -0.97 -10.15 14.35
N GLY A 181 -0.10 -10.03 15.36
CA GLY A 181 -0.49 -10.00 16.77
C GLY A 181 -0.54 -11.36 17.46
N TRP A 182 -0.37 -12.47 16.73
CA TRP A 182 -0.48 -13.83 17.30
C TRP A 182 0.80 -14.25 18.03
N ILE A 183 0.63 -14.69 19.27
CA ILE A 183 1.65 -15.38 20.07
C ILE A 183 1.15 -16.76 20.49
N GLY A 184 2.05 -17.68 20.81
CA GLY A 184 1.69 -19.03 21.22
C GLY A 184 2.59 -19.61 22.31
N ARG A 185 2.02 -20.52 23.11
CA ARG A 185 2.78 -21.38 24.02
C ARG A 185 2.12 -22.75 24.17
N TYR A 186 2.94 -23.79 24.29
CA TYR A 186 2.49 -25.14 24.63
C TYR A 186 2.44 -25.32 26.15
N PHE A 187 1.37 -25.95 26.64
CA PHE A 187 1.21 -26.35 28.04
C PHE A 187 0.97 -27.86 28.13
N ASP A 188 1.61 -28.53 29.08
CA ASP A 188 1.39 -29.96 29.35
C ASP A 188 0.01 -30.25 29.98
N GLU A 189 -0.60 -29.24 30.59
CA GLU A 189 -1.94 -29.29 31.17
C GLU A 189 -2.63 -27.93 30.93
N LEU A 190 -3.71 -27.95 30.13
CA LEU A 190 -4.56 -26.81 29.79
C LEU A 190 -5.59 -26.48 30.89
N ASP A 191 -5.82 -27.38 31.86
CA ASP A 191 -6.69 -27.10 33.00
C ASP A 191 -6.02 -26.04 33.90
N TYR A 192 -6.46 -24.78 33.79
CA TYR A 192 -5.86 -23.70 34.57
C TYR A 192 -6.02 -23.90 36.08
N TYR A 193 -7.01 -24.66 36.57
CA TYR A 193 -7.11 -24.96 38.00
C TYR A 193 -5.96 -25.85 38.51
N LYS A 194 -5.29 -26.57 37.61
CA LYS A 194 -4.12 -27.42 37.91
C LYS A 194 -2.80 -26.79 37.48
N ASN A 195 -2.82 -25.97 36.43
CA ASN A 195 -1.64 -25.33 35.88
C ASN A 195 -1.64 -23.83 36.20
N VAL A 196 -0.79 -23.43 37.15
CA VAL A 196 -0.62 -22.03 37.55
C VAL A 196 0.21 -21.21 36.56
N GLU A 197 0.84 -21.85 35.56
CA GLU A 197 1.60 -21.15 34.52
C GLU A 197 0.70 -20.54 33.44
N ILE A 198 -0.56 -20.98 33.33
CA ILE A 198 -1.54 -20.36 32.44
C ILE A 198 -1.84 -18.95 32.98
N PRO A 199 -1.62 -17.88 32.20
CA PRO A 199 -1.75 -16.51 32.70
C PRO A 199 -3.16 -16.16 33.20
N GLN A 200 -3.25 -15.26 34.18
CA GLN A 200 -4.54 -14.84 34.75
C GLN A 200 -5.44 -14.14 33.71
N TRP A 201 -4.91 -13.39 32.74
CA TRP A 201 -5.70 -12.81 31.66
C TRP A 201 -6.45 -13.86 30.80
N VAL A 202 -5.92 -15.08 30.65
CA VAL A 202 -6.63 -16.20 29.99
C VAL A 202 -7.84 -16.61 30.83
N VAL A 203 -7.63 -16.71 32.14
CA VAL A 203 -8.67 -17.09 33.11
C VAL A 203 -9.76 -16.02 33.17
N ASP A 204 -9.39 -14.74 33.19
CA ASP A 204 -10.32 -13.62 33.27
C ASP A 204 -11.22 -13.53 32.03
N GLN A 205 -10.67 -13.84 30.85
CA GLN A 205 -11.42 -13.82 29.59
C GLN A 205 -12.46 -14.94 29.47
N TYR A 206 -12.15 -16.15 29.99
CA TYR A 206 -13.01 -17.33 29.82
C TYR A 206 -13.85 -17.69 31.06
N GLY A 207 -13.41 -17.28 32.25
CA GLY A 207 -14.06 -17.59 33.52
C GLY A 207 -14.37 -19.09 33.67
N ASP A 208 -15.50 -19.41 34.30
CA ASP A 208 -15.92 -20.79 34.59
C ASP A 208 -16.23 -21.65 33.33
N ASN A 209 -16.20 -21.08 32.11
CA ASN A 209 -16.57 -21.76 30.87
C ASN A 209 -15.40 -22.47 30.16
N TRP A 210 -14.27 -22.70 30.82
CA TRP A 210 -13.09 -23.33 30.22
C TRP A 210 -13.15 -24.87 30.22
N PRO A 211 -13.36 -25.53 29.06
CA PRO A 211 -13.56 -26.98 29.01
C PRO A 211 -12.25 -27.78 28.84
N TYR A 212 -11.12 -27.10 28.61
CA TYR A 212 -9.91 -27.73 28.10
C TYR A 212 -9.08 -28.42 29.19
N LYS A 213 -8.55 -29.61 28.87
CA LYS A 213 -7.76 -30.46 29.76
C LYS A 213 -6.68 -31.22 28.97
N GLY A 214 -5.61 -31.63 29.64
CA GLY A 214 -4.47 -32.31 29.02
C GLY A 214 -3.57 -31.32 28.26
N GLY A 215 -2.63 -31.83 27.47
CA GLY A 215 -1.68 -30.98 26.75
C GLY A 215 -2.31 -30.22 25.58
N GLY A 216 -1.70 -29.10 25.20
CA GLY A 216 -2.09 -28.35 24.00
C GLY A 216 -1.48 -26.95 23.93
N PHE A 217 -1.83 -26.21 22.88
CA PHE A 217 -1.39 -24.83 22.69
C PHE A 217 -2.48 -23.84 23.09
N ILE A 218 -2.04 -22.73 23.68
CA ILE A 218 -2.83 -21.51 23.80
C ILE A 218 -2.20 -20.50 22.84
N LEU A 219 -2.99 -20.02 21.87
CA LEU A 219 -2.64 -18.94 20.97
C LEU A 219 -3.47 -17.71 21.32
N PHE A 220 -2.82 -16.55 21.41
CA PHE A 220 -3.46 -15.31 21.78
C PHE A 220 -3.09 -14.21 20.79
N ASN A 221 -4.08 -13.44 20.34
CA ASN A 221 -3.86 -12.28 19.53
C ASN A 221 -3.85 -11.03 20.41
N GLU A 222 -2.69 -10.40 20.54
CA GLU A 222 -2.52 -9.22 21.40
C GLU A 222 -3.20 -7.96 20.86
N LEU A 223 -3.57 -7.93 19.57
CA LEU A 223 -4.24 -6.80 18.94
C LEU A 223 -5.76 -6.87 19.06
N THR A 224 -6.32 -8.05 18.84
CA THR A 224 -7.78 -8.28 18.83
C THR A 224 -8.30 -8.89 20.13
N GLU A 225 -7.39 -9.22 21.06
CA GLU A 225 -7.65 -9.99 22.28
C GLU A 225 -8.32 -11.35 22.02
N GLN A 226 -8.17 -11.92 20.82
CA GLN A 226 -8.72 -13.24 20.49
C GLN A 226 -7.88 -14.37 21.06
N LEU A 227 -8.53 -15.46 21.50
CA LEU A 227 -7.86 -16.66 22.03
C LEU A 227 -8.26 -17.91 21.25
N VAL A 228 -7.29 -18.71 20.85
CA VAL A 228 -7.48 -20.00 20.16
C VAL A 228 -6.75 -21.10 20.94
N VAL A 229 -7.42 -22.24 21.16
CA VAL A 229 -6.85 -23.39 21.88
C VAL A 229 -6.71 -24.59 20.95
N LEU A 230 -5.50 -25.15 20.88
CA LEU A 230 -5.22 -26.38 20.13
C LEU A 230 -5.01 -27.56 21.10
N GLU A 231 -6.01 -28.43 21.21
CA GLU A 231 -5.95 -29.60 22.11
C GLU A 231 -5.05 -30.70 21.53
N GLN A 232 -4.20 -31.30 22.37
CA GLN A 232 -3.39 -32.44 21.97
C GLN A 232 -4.27 -33.65 21.63
N LYS A 233 -3.83 -34.42 20.63
CA LYS A 233 -4.51 -35.54 19.95
C LYS A 233 -5.70 -35.16 19.08
N LYS A 234 -6.33 -34.01 19.30
CA LYS A 234 -7.43 -33.50 18.49
C LYS A 234 -6.96 -32.55 17.41
N HIS A 235 -6.28 -31.46 17.79
CA HIS A 235 -5.76 -30.43 16.88
C HIS A 235 -4.25 -30.62 16.60
N VAL A 236 -3.47 -31.16 17.56
CA VAL A 236 -2.03 -31.45 17.40
C VAL A 236 -1.69 -32.88 17.82
N ARG A 237 -0.91 -33.62 17.02
CA ARG A 237 -0.59 -35.04 17.26
C ARG A 237 0.49 -35.24 18.33
N THR A 238 1.47 -34.34 18.42
CA THR A 238 2.61 -34.44 19.36
C THR A 238 2.64 -33.30 20.37
N ALA A 239 3.28 -33.55 21.52
CA ALA A 239 3.55 -32.51 22.52
C ALA A 239 4.65 -31.54 22.05
N GLY A 240 4.57 -30.29 22.51
CA GLY A 240 5.59 -29.27 22.31
C GLY A 240 5.70 -28.73 20.87
N ILE A 241 6.48 -27.67 20.72
CA ILE A 241 6.87 -27.11 19.42
C ILE A 241 8.38 -27.24 19.24
N LYS A 242 8.85 -27.41 18.00
CA LYS A 242 10.27 -27.62 17.72
C LYS A 242 10.82 -26.52 16.82
N VAL A 243 12.01 -26.04 17.14
CA VAL A 243 12.79 -25.18 16.23
C VAL A 243 13.60 -26.05 15.30
N GLN A 244 13.40 -25.87 13.99
CA GLN A 244 14.07 -26.60 12.92
C GLN A 244 14.74 -25.63 11.95
N PHE A 245 15.99 -25.92 11.57
CA PHE A 245 16.67 -25.12 10.55
C PHE A 245 16.11 -25.43 9.16
N THR A 246 15.88 -24.38 8.38
CA THR A 246 15.57 -24.46 6.95
C THR A 246 16.79 -24.93 6.16
N ASP A 247 16.67 -25.14 4.85
CA ASP A 247 17.83 -25.52 4.04
C ASP A 247 18.89 -24.41 3.99
N LYS A 248 18.49 -23.14 3.88
CA LYS A 248 19.38 -21.98 4.04
C LYS A 248 20.00 -21.96 5.44
N GLY A 249 19.21 -22.18 6.49
CA GLY A 249 19.70 -22.28 7.86
C GLY A 249 20.74 -23.38 8.05
N LYS A 250 20.54 -24.57 7.46
CA LYS A 250 21.52 -25.67 7.51
C LYS A 250 22.83 -25.29 6.82
N GLN A 251 22.75 -24.60 5.69
CA GLN A 251 23.93 -24.10 4.97
C GLN A 251 24.66 -23.04 5.80
N PHE A 252 23.93 -22.07 6.35
CA PHE A 252 24.48 -20.97 7.15
C PHE A 252 25.12 -21.48 8.46
N PHE A 253 24.42 -22.33 9.22
CA PHE A 253 24.88 -22.87 10.50
C PHE A 253 25.79 -24.10 10.37
N GLY A 254 25.93 -24.67 9.18
CA GLY A 254 26.77 -25.84 8.89
C GLY A 254 26.31 -27.15 9.54
N LYS A 255 25.06 -27.22 10.01
CA LYS A 255 24.49 -28.39 10.71
C LYS A 255 22.96 -28.32 10.71
N SER A 256 22.31 -29.46 10.93
CA SER A 256 20.87 -29.51 11.25
C SER A 256 20.63 -29.28 12.74
N ALA A 257 19.51 -28.65 13.07
CA ALA A 257 19.00 -28.58 14.42
C ALA A 257 17.51 -28.95 14.47
N ASN A 258 17.11 -29.59 15.58
CA ASN A 258 15.74 -29.95 15.89
C ASN A 258 15.63 -30.05 17.43
N SER A 259 15.18 -28.99 18.08
CA SER A 259 15.04 -28.94 19.55
C SER A 259 13.65 -28.47 19.93
N GLU A 260 13.12 -29.04 21.00
CA GLU A 260 11.88 -28.57 21.63
C GLU A 260 12.10 -27.19 22.25
N TYR A 261 11.10 -26.31 22.08
CA TYR A 261 11.02 -24.97 22.67
C TYR A 261 9.74 -24.91 23.53
N GLN A 262 9.86 -24.40 24.75
CA GLN A 262 8.82 -24.57 25.80
C GLN A 262 8.21 -23.25 26.28
N TYR A 263 8.71 -22.11 25.79
CA TYR A 263 8.28 -20.79 26.21
C TYR A 263 7.35 -20.14 25.18
N TRP A 264 6.99 -18.87 25.40
CA TRP A 264 6.18 -18.10 24.45
C TRP A 264 6.96 -17.80 23.17
N PHE A 265 6.27 -17.81 22.03
CA PHE A 265 6.82 -17.49 20.73
C PHE A 265 5.89 -16.58 19.94
N ASP A 266 6.48 -15.77 19.06
CA ASP A 266 5.75 -14.95 18.11
C ASP A 266 5.44 -15.78 16.86
N ILE A 267 4.22 -15.63 16.32
CA ILE A 267 3.84 -16.20 15.02
C ILE A 267 4.13 -15.14 13.96
N VAL A 268 5.33 -15.19 13.39
CA VAL A 268 5.81 -14.23 12.38
C VAL A 268 6.01 -14.88 11.02
N THR A 269 5.69 -14.12 9.98
CA THR A 269 5.93 -14.51 8.59
C THR A 269 7.02 -13.60 8.03
N PRO A 270 8.14 -14.12 7.52
CA PRO A 270 9.12 -13.29 6.85
C PRO A 270 8.54 -12.74 5.53
N ASN A 271 8.98 -11.56 5.11
CA ASN A 271 8.55 -10.94 3.85
C ASN A 271 8.89 -11.86 2.65
N TYR A 272 10.03 -12.55 2.74
CA TYR A 272 10.46 -13.57 1.79
C TYR A 272 10.84 -14.88 2.50
N GLU A 273 10.43 -16.03 1.95
CA GLU A 273 10.65 -17.34 2.56
C GLU A 273 12.14 -17.67 2.74
N GLU A 274 12.98 -17.21 1.82
CA GLU A 274 14.42 -17.39 1.87
C GLU A 274 15.05 -16.68 3.06
N ASP A 275 14.43 -15.68 3.69
CA ASP A 275 15.02 -15.00 4.85
C ASP A 275 14.84 -15.77 6.16
N MET A 276 14.09 -16.88 6.10
CA MET A 276 13.91 -17.80 7.21
C MET A 276 15.11 -18.74 7.37
N LEU A 277 15.89 -18.57 8.43
CA LEU A 277 16.96 -19.51 8.81
C LEU A 277 16.45 -20.67 9.66
N ALA A 278 15.36 -20.47 10.41
CA ALA A 278 14.72 -21.51 11.19
C ALA A 278 13.21 -21.30 11.24
N ARG A 279 12.46 -22.39 11.37
CA ARG A 279 11.01 -22.39 11.52
C ARG A 279 10.58 -23.10 12.78
N TYR A 280 9.40 -22.75 13.27
CA TYR A 280 8.70 -23.57 14.25
C TYR A 280 7.97 -24.72 13.55
N ALA A 281 8.03 -25.90 14.15
CA ALA A 281 7.42 -27.11 13.65
C ALA A 281 6.58 -27.75 14.76
N TRP A 282 5.27 -27.80 14.51
CA TRP A 282 4.27 -28.55 15.26
C TRP A 282 3.60 -29.59 14.34
N ASP A 283 3.04 -30.64 14.91
CA ASP A 283 2.41 -31.74 14.17
C ASP A 283 0.88 -31.56 14.18
N LEU A 284 0.33 -30.82 13.22
CA LEU A 284 -1.11 -30.47 13.14
C LEU A 284 -1.96 -31.60 12.54
N THR A 285 -3.14 -31.85 13.09
CA THR A 285 -4.19 -32.68 12.46
C THR A 285 -4.98 -31.86 11.42
N ASP A 286 -5.79 -32.52 10.59
CA ASP A 286 -6.67 -31.83 9.63
C ASP A 286 -7.65 -30.88 10.34
N GLU A 287 -8.16 -31.28 11.51
CA GLU A 287 -8.96 -30.40 12.38
C GLU A 287 -8.16 -29.21 12.92
N GLY A 288 -6.87 -29.41 13.25
CA GLY A 288 -5.97 -28.34 13.65
C GLY A 288 -5.71 -27.34 12.53
N ILE A 289 -5.49 -27.83 11.30
CA ILE A 289 -5.31 -26.99 10.11
C ILE A 289 -6.54 -26.11 9.87
N ALA A 290 -7.73 -26.72 9.81
CA ALA A 290 -8.98 -25.98 9.62
C ALA A 290 -9.20 -24.93 10.73
N ARG A 291 -8.82 -25.27 11.97
CA ARG A 291 -8.92 -24.35 13.11
C ARG A 291 -7.95 -23.18 13.01
N LEU A 292 -6.76 -23.34 12.43
CA LEU A 292 -5.84 -22.23 12.20
C LEU A 292 -6.32 -21.33 11.04
N GLU A 293 -6.81 -21.93 9.96
CA GLU A 293 -7.35 -21.23 8.79
C GLU A 293 -8.54 -20.34 9.15
N GLU A 294 -9.43 -20.80 10.04
CA GLU A 294 -10.57 -20.01 10.58
C GLU A 294 -10.14 -18.68 11.19
N PHE A 295 -8.94 -18.61 11.77
CA PHE A 295 -8.41 -17.42 12.45
C PHE A 295 -7.26 -16.74 11.69
N GLY A 296 -6.98 -17.16 10.46
CA GLY A 296 -5.90 -16.63 9.63
C GLY A 296 -4.50 -16.84 10.21
N ILE A 297 -4.28 -17.92 10.98
CA ILE A 297 -2.98 -18.24 11.59
C ILE A 297 -2.17 -19.10 10.60
N PRO A 298 -0.94 -18.70 10.23
CA PRO A 298 -0.14 -19.48 9.28
C PRO A 298 0.27 -20.84 9.86
N GLN A 299 0.24 -21.88 9.02
CA GLN A 299 0.63 -23.23 9.41
C GLN A 299 2.15 -23.37 9.64
N GLN A 300 2.95 -22.58 8.92
CA GLN A 300 4.40 -22.47 9.04
C GLN A 300 4.76 -21.01 9.29
N PHE A 301 5.65 -20.79 10.25
CA PHE A 301 6.10 -19.45 10.65
C PHE A 301 7.54 -19.52 11.13
N ALA A 302 8.23 -18.38 11.08
CA ALA A 302 9.66 -18.33 11.32
C ALA A 302 9.98 -18.38 12.82
N ALA A 303 11.09 -19.05 13.13
CA ALA A 303 11.75 -19.03 14.44
C ALA A 303 12.99 -18.12 14.43
N ILE A 304 13.69 -18.04 13.29
CA ILE A 304 14.81 -17.11 13.06
C ILE A 304 14.65 -16.51 11.67
N VAL A 305 14.55 -15.18 11.59
CA VAL A 305 14.59 -14.40 10.34
C VAL A 305 15.91 -13.65 10.27
N SER A 306 16.52 -13.55 9.07
CA SER A 306 17.75 -12.78 8.85
C SER A 306 17.64 -11.86 7.64
N GLN A 307 18.14 -10.63 7.77
CA GLN A 307 18.26 -9.67 6.67
C GLN A 307 19.72 -9.26 6.50
N GLU A 308 20.22 -9.33 5.26
CA GLU A 308 21.59 -8.96 4.90
C GLU A 308 21.54 -7.69 4.05
N LYS A 309 22.18 -6.61 4.52
CA LYS A 309 22.21 -5.28 3.88
C LYS A 309 23.64 -4.87 3.60
N ARG A 310 23.89 -3.77 2.88
CA ARG A 310 25.26 -3.33 2.53
C ARG A 310 26.19 -3.18 3.75
N TYR A 311 25.76 -2.40 4.73
CA TYR A 311 26.56 -2.12 5.94
C TYR A 311 26.12 -2.95 7.15
N THR A 312 24.90 -3.48 7.13
CA THR A 312 24.28 -4.07 8.31
C THR A 312 23.77 -5.47 8.06
N THR A 313 23.65 -6.24 9.14
CA THR A 313 22.94 -7.52 9.13
C THR A 313 21.98 -7.50 10.31
N SER A 314 20.78 -8.05 10.16
CA SER A 314 19.86 -8.19 11.29
C SER A 314 19.30 -9.58 11.43
N TYR A 315 19.04 -9.95 12.68
CA TYR A 315 18.46 -11.23 13.05
C TYR A 315 17.30 -11.00 14.02
N TYR A 316 16.19 -11.66 13.76
CA TYR A 316 15.06 -11.69 14.69
C TYR A 316 14.83 -13.12 15.18
N PHE A 317 14.75 -13.29 16.49
CA PHE A 317 14.40 -14.55 17.14
C PHE A 317 12.96 -14.48 17.62
N ALA A 318 12.08 -15.27 17.01
CA ALA A 318 10.63 -15.28 17.31
C ALA A 318 10.31 -16.07 18.60
N GLY A 319 11.19 -15.99 19.57
CA GLY A 319 11.13 -16.62 20.88
C GLY A 319 12.22 -16.03 21.74
N ASP A 320 12.04 -16.12 23.05
CA ASP A 320 13.04 -15.72 24.03
C ASP A 320 14.10 -16.82 24.13
N PHE A 321 15.05 -16.77 23.20
CA PHE A 321 16.04 -17.82 23.02
C PHE A 321 17.19 -17.68 24.00
N ASN A 322 17.39 -16.45 24.48
CA ASN A 322 18.38 -16.13 25.48
C ASN A 322 17.96 -16.52 26.90
N ASP A 323 16.66 -16.50 27.23
CA ASP A 323 16.19 -16.83 28.58
C ASP A 323 16.71 -18.19 29.07
N VAL A 324 17.54 -18.11 30.11
CA VAL A 324 18.05 -19.27 30.83
C VAL A 324 18.06 -18.99 32.34
N ALA A 325 17.36 -19.82 33.10
CA ALA A 325 17.21 -19.62 34.54
C ALA A 325 18.54 -19.56 35.31
N ARG A 326 19.57 -20.31 34.89
CA ARG A 326 20.95 -20.27 35.45
C ARG A 326 21.99 -20.75 34.45
N VAL A 327 23.13 -20.05 34.42
CA VAL A 327 24.35 -20.42 33.67
C VAL A 327 25.48 -20.88 34.61
N PRO A 328 26.49 -21.62 34.13
CA PRO A 328 27.66 -22.00 34.92
C PRO A 328 28.44 -20.76 35.39
N SER A 329 28.77 -20.69 36.68
CA SER A 329 29.52 -19.56 37.25
C SER A 329 30.95 -19.44 36.71
N ILE A 330 31.51 -20.55 36.23
CA ILE A 330 32.81 -20.59 35.56
C ILE A 330 32.56 -20.67 34.06
N TYR A 331 32.82 -19.58 33.34
CA TYR A 331 32.74 -19.53 31.87
C TYR A 331 34.10 -19.80 31.20
N GLN A 332 35.20 -19.79 31.94
CA GLN A 332 36.58 -19.87 31.44
C GLN A 332 37.05 -21.29 31.06
N ILE A 333 36.19 -22.10 30.42
CA ILE A 333 36.48 -23.50 30.07
C ILE A 333 36.18 -23.71 28.59
N LYS A 334 37.20 -23.87 27.74
CA LYS A 334 36.98 -24.06 26.29
C LYS A 334 36.11 -25.30 26.00
N GLY A 335 35.07 -25.13 25.18
CA GLY A 335 34.16 -26.22 24.80
C GLY A 335 33.06 -26.55 25.82
N LEU A 336 32.92 -25.77 26.90
CA LEU A 336 31.87 -25.96 27.92
C LEU A 336 30.45 -26.03 27.35
N PRO A 337 30.05 -25.20 26.36
CA PRO A 337 28.74 -25.33 25.72
C PRO A 337 28.47 -26.71 25.13
N THR A 338 29.50 -27.35 24.56
CA THR A 338 29.35 -28.68 23.95
C THR A 338 29.11 -29.74 25.03
N VAL A 339 29.74 -29.62 26.19
CA VAL A 339 29.52 -30.52 27.34
C VAL A 339 28.10 -30.34 27.87
N TYR A 340 27.67 -29.10 28.13
CA TYR A 340 26.33 -28.79 28.63
C TYR A 340 25.23 -29.20 27.65
N LYS A 341 25.46 -29.09 26.34
CA LYS A 341 24.54 -29.60 25.32
C LYS A 341 24.22 -31.10 25.50
N TYR A 342 25.16 -31.92 25.97
CA TYR A 342 24.92 -33.34 26.23
C TYR A 342 24.42 -33.62 27.65
N LEU A 343 24.90 -32.88 28.65
CA LEU A 343 24.50 -33.04 30.06
C LEU A 343 23.05 -32.60 30.30
N GLU A 344 22.64 -31.50 29.71
CA GLU A 344 21.33 -30.87 29.89
C GLU A 344 20.33 -31.33 28.81
N LYS A 345 20.62 -32.39 28.05
CA LYS A 345 19.80 -32.84 26.90
C LYS A 345 18.31 -33.08 27.26
N TYR A 346 18.02 -33.42 28.52
CA TYR A 346 16.67 -33.69 29.02
C TYR A 346 16.20 -32.68 30.08
N ALA A 347 16.86 -31.52 30.15
CA ALA A 347 16.50 -30.46 31.07
C ALA A 347 15.91 -29.27 30.32
N ASP A 348 15.20 -28.41 31.04
CA ASP A 348 14.56 -27.19 30.52
C ASP A 348 15.56 -26.20 29.89
N ARG A 349 16.87 -26.38 30.16
CA ARG A 349 17.97 -25.56 29.62
C ARG A 349 18.58 -26.12 28.34
N SER A 350 18.04 -27.23 27.83
CA SER A 350 18.57 -27.91 26.62
C SER A 350 18.60 -26.99 25.40
N PHE A 351 17.59 -26.12 25.25
CA PHE A 351 17.45 -25.22 24.11
C PHE A 351 18.61 -24.22 24.03
N TYR A 352 18.94 -23.56 25.13
CA TYR A 352 20.03 -22.57 25.22
C TYR A 352 21.38 -23.11 24.71
N TRP A 353 21.73 -24.34 25.12
CA TRP A 353 23.00 -24.98 24.73
C TRP A 353 22.96 -25.62 23.34
N SER A 354 21.79 -26.08 22.89
CA SER A 354 21.66 -26.83 21.64
C SER A 354 21.34 -25.96 20.42
N ILE A 355 20.64 -24.84 20.62
CA ILE A 355 20.21 -23.87 19.59
C ILE A 355 20.87 -22.50 19.80
N TYR A 356 20.59 -21.79 20.89
CA TYR A 356 20.98 -20.38 21.05
C TYR A 356 22.50 -20.17 20.95
N THR A 357 23.27 -20.84 21.80
CA THR A 357 24.75 -20.70 21.83
C THR A 357 25.41 -20.97 20.46
N PRO A 358 25.10 -22.08 19.75
CA PRO A 358 25.69 -22.31 18.43
C PRO A 358 25.18 -21.36 17.34
N VAL A 359 23.93 -20.87 17.41
CA VAL A 359 23.39 -19.87 16.48
C VAL A 359 24.11 -18.55 16.67
N MET A 360 24.16 -18.03 17.90
CA MET A 360 24.84 -16.79 18.24
C MET A 360 26.32 -16.79 17.86
N LYS A 361 27.02 -17.92 18.09
CA LYS A 361 28.40 -18.08 17.66
C LYS A 361 28.55 -17.84 16.16
N LYS A 362 27.67 -18.44 15.35
CA LYS A 362 27.77 -18.34 13.88
C LYS A 362 27.39 -16.96 13.36
N ILE A 363 26.40 -16.32 14.00
CA ILE A 363 25.98 -14.95 13.70
C ILE A 363 27.13 -13.96 13.93
N VAL A 364 27.82 -14.05 15.08
CA VAL A 364 28.95 -13.16 15.36
C VAL A 364 30.14 -13.43 14.45
N GLU A 365 30.44 -14.70 14.13
CA GLU A 365 31.47 -15.05 13.12
C GLU A 365 31.14 -14.44 11.75
N HIS A 366 29.89 -14.52 11.30
CA HIS A 366 29.45 -13.90 10.05
C HIS A 366 29.62 -12.38 10.05
N PHE A 367 29.29 -11.73 11.16
CA PHE A 367 29.52 -10.30 11.35
C PHE A 367 31.01 -9.92 11.31
N GLU A 368 31.88 -10.70 11.94
CA GLU A 368 33.34 -10.51 11.89
C GLU A 368 33.86 -10.57 10.44
N ASP A 369 33.39 -11.55 9.66
CA ASP A 369 33.84 -11.85 8.30
C ASP A 369 33.31 -10.89 7.21
N LYS A 370 32.16 -10.24 7.45
CA LYS A 370 31.53 -9.32 6.49
C LYS A 370 32.47 -8.20 6.02
N GLN A 371 32.67 -8.11 4.71
CA GLN A 371 33.42 -7.06 4.03
C GLN A 371 32.47 -5.98 3.49
N ILE A 372 32.87 -4.71 3.59
CA ILE A 372 32.11 -3.58 3.05
C ILE A 372 32.77 -3.13 1.74
N GLU A 373 32.05 -3.17 0.63
CA GLU A 373 32.53 -2.67 -0.65
C GLU A 373 32.60 -1.13 -0.66
N ALA A 374 33.78 -0.60 -0.97
CA ALA A 374 34.00 0.84 -1.09
C ALA A 374 33.31 1.40 -2.35
N VAL A 375 32.68 2.57 -2.22
CA VAL A 375 32.14 3.32 -3.37
C VAL A 375 33.31 3.73 -4.27
N ASN A 376 33.26 3.37 -5.57
CA ASN A 376 34.27 3.79 -6.53
C ASN A 376 34.15 5.29 -6.81
N GLN A 377 35.15 6.07 -6.38
CA GLN A 377 35.20 7.53 -6.56
C GLN A 377 36.11 7.99 -7.71
N GLU A 378 36.78 7.08 -8.43
CA GLU A 378 37.79 7.48 -9.43
C GLU A 378 37.20 7.84 -10.80
N GLN A 379 36.03 7.30 -11.17
CA GLN A 379 35.36 7.55 -12.45
C GLN A 379 33.88 7.93 -12.22
N LEU A 380 33.39 8.93 -12.96
CA LEU A 380 31.98 9.34 -12.92
C LEU A 380 31.07 8.15 -13.27
N ASN A 381 30.09 7.86 -12.41
CA ASN A 381 29.15 6.77 -12.60
C ASN A 381 27.84 7.27 -13.25
N TYR A 382 27.39 6.58 -14.29
CA TYR A 382 26.10 6.79 -14.94
C TYR A 382 25.77 5.55 -15.79
N ASN A 383 24.51 5.11 -15.74
CA ASN A 383 24.03 3.94 -16.49
C ASN A 383 22.97 4.30 -17.53
N ALA A 384 22.71 5.58 -17.73
CA ALA A 384 21.79 6.09 -18.73
C ALA A 384 22.33 7.38 -19.34
N ARG A 385 21.98 7.64 -20.60
CA ARG A 385 22.34 8.87 -21.32
C ARG A 385 21.41 9.14 -22.50
N ILE A 386 21.42 10.37 -23.00
CA ILE A 386 20.81 10.77 -24.26
C ILE A 386 21.88 10.83 -25.33
N GLN A 387 21.75 9.98 -26.36
CA GLN A 387 22.65 9.95 -27.50
C GLN A 387 21.87 10.30 -28.78
N GLY A 388 22.03 11.55 -29.24
CA GLY A 388 21.26 12.07 -30.37
C GLY A 388 19.78 12.21 -30.02
N LYS A 389 18.94 11.35 -30.60
CA LYS A 389 17.49 11.29 -30.33
C LYS A 389 17.08 10.03 -29.55
N ALA A 390 18.04 9.21 -29.11
CA ALA A 390 17.78 7.98 -28.37
C ALA A 390 18.11 8.13 -26.88
N PHE A 391 17.33 7.45 -26.04
CA PHE A 391 17.69 7.19 -24.66
C PHE A 391 18.43 5.85 -24.60
N GLU A 392 19.66 5.85 -24.11
CA GLU A 392 20.49 4.66 -23.99
C GLU A 392 20.68 4.28 -22.53
N VAL A 393 20.67 2.97 -22.24
CA VAL A 393 21.04 2.41 -20.95
C VAL A 393 22.28 1.52 -21.08
N MET A 394 23.02 1.37 -19.99
CA MET A 394 24.16 0.47 -19.92
C MET A 394 23.68 -0.95 -19.59
N LYS A 395 23.87 -1.89 -20.51
CA LYS A 395 23.62 -3.32 -20.33
C LYS A 395 24.88 -4.12 -20.69
N ASP A 396 25.36 -4.96 -19.78
CA ASP A 396 26.59 -5.75 -19.95
C ASP A 396 27.82 -4.95 -20.45
N GLY A 397 27.95 -3.73 -19.97
CA GLY A 397 29.04 -2.82 -20.36
C GLY A 397 28.91 -2.23 -21.77
N LYS A 398 27.74 -2.34 -22.40
CA LYS A 398 27.40 -1.72 -23.69
C LYS A 398 26.25 -0.74 -23.54
N TRP A 399 26.31 0.33 -24.33
CA TRP A 399 25.20 1.27 -24.47
C TRP A 399 24.19 0.71 -25.47
N GLU A 400 22.94 0.58 -25.04
CA GLU A 400 21.84 0.11 -25.87
C GLU A 400 20.69 1.11 -25.85
N PRO A 401 20.16 1.52 -27.02
CA PRO A 401 18.97 2.35 -27.07
C PRO A 401 17.76 1.56 -26.56
N ILE A 402 16.89 2.21 -25.82
CA ILE A 402 15.64 1.63 -25.34
C ILE A 402 14.44 2.45 -25.81
N VAL A 403 13.36 1.74 -26.13
CA VAL A 403 12.02 2.31 -26.20
C VAL A 403 11.45 2.26 -24.79
N MET A 404 10.99 3.39 -24.27
CA MET A 404 10.36 3.45 -22.96
C MET A 404 8.92 2.96 -23.06
N LYS A 405 8.66 1.80 -22.47
CA LYS A 405 7.33 1.18 -22.41
C LYS A 405 7.06 0.85 -20.95
N GLY A 406 6.15 1.59 -20.34
CA GLY A 406 6.09 1.64 -18.90
C GLY A 406 4.77 2.09 -18.32
N VAL A 407 4.76 2.21 -17.01
CA VAL A 407 3.62 2.65 -16.20
C VAL A 407 4.07 3.69 -15.18
N ASN A 408 3.17 4.60 -14.84
CA ASN A 408 3.30 5.42 -13.64
C ASN A 408 2.81 4.61 -12.43
N ILE A 409 3.36 4.88 -11.24
CA ILE A 409 2.92 4.29 -9.98
C ILE A 409 2.75 5.41 -8.96
N GLY A 410 1.52 5.55 -8.45
CA GLY A 410 1.19 6.40 -7.32
C GLY A 410 1.31 5.66 -5.98
N MET A 411 1.00 6.35 -4.88
CA MET A 411 0.96 5.76 -3.53
C MET A 411 -0.45 5.41 -3.06
N GLY A 412 -1.45 5.44 -3.95
CA GLY A 412 -2.82 5.04 -3.64
C GLY A 412 -2.96 3.54 -3.37
N LYS A 413 -3.68 3.21 -2.29
CA LYS A 413 -4.06 1.86 -1.87
C LYS A 413 -5.47 1.88 -1.27
N PRO A 414 -6.33 0.87 -1.53
CA PRO A 414 -7.60 0.75 -0.82
C PRO A 414 -7.42 0.83 0.71
N GLY A 415 -8.22 1.68 1.34
CA GLY A 415 -8.21 1.88 2.79
C GLY A 415 -7.14 2.83 3.34
N ALA A 416 -6.34 3.49 2.48
CA ALA A 416 -5.31 4.43 2.92
C ALA A 416 -5.21 5.65 1.99
N PHE A 417 -4.95 6.83 2.57
CA PHE A 417 -4.54 7.99 1.80
C PHE A 417 -3.08 7.84 1.34
N PRO A 418 -2.69 8.41 0.18
CA PRO A 418 -1.30 8.33 -0.31
C PRO A 418 -0.26 8.78 0.71
N GLY A 419 -0.58 9.83 1.49
CA GLY A 419 0.30 10.35 2.54
C GLY A 419 0.58 9.39 3.71
N GLU A 420 -0.16 8.28 3.80
CA GLU A 420 0.09 7.20 4.78
C GLU A 420 1.13 6.18 4.30
N ALA A 421 1.49 6.22 3.01
CA ALA A 421 2.58 5.41 2.45
C ALA A 421 2.38 3.89 2.68
N ALA A 422 1.15 3.41 2.51
CA ALA A 422 0.68 2.12 3.02
C ALA A 422 0.93 0.88 2.13
N ILE A 423 1.52 1.06 0.94
CA ILE A 423 1.86 -0.04 0.03
C ILE A 423 3.08 -0.78 0.59
N THR A 424 2.97 -2.10 0.74
CA THR A 424 4.02 -2.92 1.34
C THR A 424 5.07 -3.33 0.33
N GLU A 425 6.20 -3.84 0.82
CA GLU A 425 7.28 -4.35 -0.03
C GLU A 425 6.84 -5.53 -0.90
N GLU A 426 6.03 -6.45 -0.34
CA GLU A 426 5.51 -7.62 -1.06
C GLU A 426 4.55 -7.22 -2.17
N GLU A 427 3.72 -6.21 -1.93
CA GLU A 427 2.83 -5.63 -2.94
C GLU A 427 3.65 -5.05 -4.09
N TYR A 428 4.66 -4.20 -3.80
CA TYR A 428 5.55 -3.67 -4.83
C TYR A 428 6.29 -4.77 -5.59
N TYR A 429 6.84 -5.76 -4.89
CA TYR A 429 7.56 -6.86 -5.54
C TYR A 429 6.64 -7.68 -6.45
N ARG A 430 5.41 -7.99 -6.01
CA ARG A 430 4.39 -8.64 -6.85
C ARG A 430 4.06 -7.78 -8.07
N TRP A 431 3.84 -6.49 -7.89
CA TRP A 431 3.54 -5.56 -8.98
C TRP A 431 4.70 -5.43 -9.96
N PHE A 432 5.96 -5.40 -9.51
CA PHE A 432 7.12 -5.36 -10.39
C PHE A 432 7.22 -6.62 -11.27
N ASN A 433 6.94 -7.80 -10.71
CA ASN A 433 6.84 -9.02 -11.51
C ASN A 433 5.75 -8.89 -12.59
N GLN A 434 4.54 -8.46 -12.22
CA GLN A 434 3.45 -8.29 -13.19
C GLN A 434 3.74 -7.20 -14.24
N ILE A 435 4.36 -6.09 -13.86
CA ILE A 435 4.78 -5.01 -14.78
C ILE A 435 5.80 -5.54 -15.78
N ALA A 436 6.80 -6.28 -15.33
CA ALA A 436 7.79 -6.87 -16.23
C ALA A 436 7.22 -7.96 -17.13
N GLU A 437 6.30 -8.80 -16.60
CA GLU A 437 5.54 -9.77 -17.39
C GLU A 437 4.69 -9.11 -18.49
N MET A 438 4.31 -7.83 -18.32
CA MET A 438 3.68 -7.02 -19.37
C MET A 438 4.67 -6.58 -20.46
N ASN A 439 5.91 -7.05 -20.43
CA ASN A 439 7.03 -6.57 -21.26
C ASN A 439 7.35 -5.08 -21.05
N ALA A 440 6.97 -4.48 -19.91
CA ALA A 440 7.35 -3.12 -19.58
C ALA A 440 8.80 -3.08 -19.05
N ASN A 441 9.50 -1.98 -19.29
CA ASN A 441 10.90 -1.78 -18.86
C ASN A 441 11.10 -0.52 -18.00
N MET A 442 10.04 0.29 -17.83
CA MET A 442 10.12 1.59 -17.19
C MET A 442 8.97 1.76 -16.18
N ILE A 443 9.32 2.28 -15.01
CA ILE A 443 8.39 2.75 -13.99
C ILE A 443 8.67 4.23 -13.76
N ARG A 444 7.62 5.05 -13.61
CA ARG A 444 7.75 6.41 -13.11
C ARG A 444 7.05 6.58 -11.77
N VAL A 445 7.74 7.25 -10.84
CA VAL A 445 7.22 7.65 -9.53
C VAL A 445 7.41 9.15 -9.33
N TYR A 446 6.49 9.78 -8.60
CA TYR A 446 6.39 11.25 -8.49
C TYR A 446 7.16 11.83 -7.31
N THR A 447 7.32 11.03 -6.26
CA THR A 447 7.86 11.43 -4.97
C THR A 447 8.56 10.24 -4.32
N ILE A 448 9.11 10.42 -3.13
CA ILE A 448 9.72 9.33 -2.36
C ILE A 448 8.62 8.34 -1.93
N HIS A 449 8.70 7.10 -2.44
CA HIS A 449 7.85 5.98 -2.00
C HIS A 449 8.36 5.37 -0.67
N PRO A 450 7.60 4.48 0.01
CA PRO A 450 8.09 3.78 1.20
C PRO A 450 9.38 3.00 0.93
N PRO A 451 10.23 2.74 1.95
CA PRO A 451 11.44 1.94 1.80
C PRO A 451 11.23 0.58 1.09
N GLY A 452 10.06 -0.03 1.28
CA GLY A 452 9.67 -1.28 0.62
C GLY A 452 9.71 -1.21 -0.92
N PHE A 453 9.41 -0.07 -1.54
CA PHE A 453 9.53 0.12 -2.99
C PHE A 453 10.96 -0.12 -3.48
N TYR A 454 11.93 0.49 -2.80
CA TYR A 454 13.34 0.45 -3.21
C TYR A 454 13.96 -0.92 -2.95
N ARG A 455 13.60 -1.58 -1.84
CA ARG A 455 14.02 -2.96 -1.57
C ARG A 455 13.42 -3.95 -2.57
N ALA A 456 12.12 -3.84 -2.86
CA ALA A 456 11.47 -4.65 -3.88
C ALA A 456 12.13 -4.48 -5.27
N LEU A 457 12.49 -3.25 -5.65
CA LEU A 457 13.13 -2.95 -6.93
C LEU A 457 14.55 -3.53 -7.00
N ALA A 458 15.34 -3.36 -5.94
CA ALA A 458 16.67 -3.94 -5.84
C ALA A 458 16.61 -5.46 -5.98
N LYS A 459 15.73 -6.11 -5.21
CA LYS A 459 15.51 -7.55 -5.23
C LYS A 459 15.09 -8.05 -6.60
N TYR A 460 14.03 -7.45 -7.17
CA TYR A 460 13.52 -7.83 -8.48
C TYR A 460 14.63 -7.81 -9.54
N ASN A 461 15.41 -6.73 -9.61
CA ASN A 461 16.46 -6.61 -10.61
C ASN A 461 17.71 -7.46 -10.33
N GLU A 462 17.98 -7.82 -9.07
CA GLU A 462 19.05 -8.78 -8.73
C GLU A 462 18.70 -10.20 -9.19
N GLU A 463 17.43 -10.57 -9.13
CA GLU A 463 16.92 -11.86 -9.60
C GLU A 463 16.73 -11.91 -11.13
N HIS A 464 16.53 -10.74 -11.75
CA HIS A 464 16.28 -10.59 -13.19
C HIS A 464 17.30 -9.67 -13.88
N PRO A 465 18.62 -9.96 -13.82
CA PRO A 465 19.66 -9.06 -14.34
C PRO A 465 19.59 -8.84 -15.86
N GLU A 466 19.00 -9.78 -16.61
CA GLU A 466 18.84 -9.69 -18.06
C GLU A 466 17.67 -8.78 -18.49
N GLN A 467 16.71 -8.54 -17.59
CA GLN A 467 15.50 -7.75 -17.86
C GLN A 467 15.19 -6.83 -16.67
N PRO A 468 16.09 -5.88 -16.36
CA PRO A 468 15.85 -4.98 -15.24
C PRO A 468 14.71 -3.99 -15.55
N LEU A 469 13.93 -3.67 -14.52
CA LEU A 469 13.04 -2.53 -14.49
C LEU A 469 13.83 -1.27 -14.13
N TYR A 470 13.68 -0.25 -14.98
CA TYR A 470 14.26 1.07 -14.75
C TYR A 470 13.23 2.03 -14.15
N VAL A 471 13.72 3.05 -13.45
CA VAL A 471 12.89 4.08 -12.82
C VAL A 471 13.24 5.48 -13.31
N LEU A 472 12.22 6.23 -13.72
CA LEU A 472 12.26 7.69 -13.78
C LEU A 472 11.69 8.24 -12.48
N HIS A 473 12.48 9.03 -11.78
CA HIS A 473 12.09 9.52 -10.46
C HIS A 473 11.79 11.01 -10.50
N GLY A 474 10.62 11.39 -9.99
CA GLY A 474 10.22 12.77 -9.79
C GLY A 474 10.57 13.31 -8.42
N ALA A 475 10.61 14.63 -8.32
CA ALA A 475 10.64 15.33 -7.04
C ALA A 475 9.39 16.18 -6.97
N TRP A 476 8.54 15.92 -5.98
CA TRP A 476 7.28 16.62 -5.77
C TRP A 476 7.53 17.95 -5.06
N ILE A 477 6.77 18.98 -5.45
CA ILE A 477 6.74 20.31 -4.81
C ILE A 477 5.31 20.59 -4.33
N ASP A 478 5.16 21.29 -3.20
CA ASP A 478 3.84 21.61 -2.64
C ASP A 478 3.09 22.58 -3.56
N GLU A 479 2.01 22.07 -4.16
CA GLU A 479 1.14 22.80 -5.09
C GLU A 479 0.34 23.92 -4.39
N GLY A 480 -0.18 23.67 -3.19
CA GLY A 480 -1.01 24.66 -2.48
C GLY A 480 -0.23 25.94 -2.18
N ASN A 481 1.02 25.81 -1.75
CA ASN A 481 1.90 26.96 -1.52
C ASN A 481 2.24 27.70 -2.84
N LEU A 482 2.35 26.99 -3.97
CA LEU A 482 2.58 27.59 -5.29
C LEU A 482 1.35 28.37 -5.77
N GLU A 483 0.15 27.83 -5.58
CA GLU A 483 -1.11 28.48 -5.93
C GLU A 483 -1.36 29.75 -5.10
N GLU A 484 -1.07 29.71 -3.79
CA GLU A 484 -1.26 30.85 -2.90
C GLU A 484 -0.24 31.96 -3.16
N SER A 485 1.03 31.60 -3.34
CA SER A 485 2.11 32.57 -3.51
C SER A 485 2.19 33.14 -4.93
N LEU A 486 1.77 32.38 -5.95
CA LEU A 486 2.01 32.64 -7.38
C LEU A 486 3.49 32.98 -7.65
N ASP A 487 4.41 32.31 -6.97
CA ASP A 487 5.86 32.54 -7.11
C ASP A 487 6.67 31.28 -6.80
N ALA A 488 7.38 30.74 -7.78
CA ALA A 488 8.27 29.59 -7.59
C ALA A 488 9.48 29.90 -6.68
N TYR A 489 9.84 31.18 -6.51
CA TYR A 489 10.91 31.62 -5.60
C TYR A 489 10.40 31.90 -4.16
N GLU A 490 9.17 31.51 -3.83
CA GLU A 490 8.71 31.51 -2.43
C GLU A 490 9.71 30.70 -1.59
N LYS A 491 10.20 31.31 -0.50
CA LYS A 491 11.41 30.85 0.19
C LYS A 491 11.21 29.54 0.93
N GLU A 492 10.07 29.37 1.58
CA GLU A 492 9.80 28.19 2.41
C GLU A 492 9.56 26.98 1.51
N ASN A 493 8.72 27.12 0.49
CA ASN A 493 8.43 26.07 -0.47
C ASN A 493 9.67 25.66 -1.27
N LEU A 494 10.46 26.64 -1.76
CA LEU A 494 11.72 26.35 -2.46
C LEU A 494 12.73 25.62 -1.56
N ALA A 495 12.87 26.03 -0.30
CA ALA A 495 13.78 25.37 0.63
C ALA A 495 13.35 23.92 0.92
N GLN A 496 12.04 23.68 1.07
CA GLN A 496 11.49 22.33 1.24
C GLN A 496 11.72 21.47 0.00
N PHE A 497 11.43 22.00 -1.20
CA PHE A 497 11.67 21.29 -2.46
C PHE A 497 13.15 20.91 -2.65
N GLN A 498 14.07 21.83 -2.36
CA GLN A 498 15.51 21.57 -2.42
C GLN A 498 15.99 20.56 -1.38
N GLN A 499 15.37 20.55 -0.21
CA GLN A 499 15.66 19.55 0.81
C GLN A 499 15.14 18.17 0.39
N GLU A 500 13.97 18.10 -0.23
CA GLU A 500 13.39 16.87 -0.74
C GLU A 500 14.22 16.29 -1.89
N MET A 501 14.72 17.11 -2.82
CA MET A 501 15.67 16.67 -3.86
C MET A 501 16.93 16.03 -3.27
N LYS A 502 17.49 16.61 -2.20
CA LYS A 502 18.67 16.04 -1.52
C LYS A 502 18.34 14.72 -0.79
N ARG A 503 17.19 14.67 -0.10
CA ARG A 503 16.68 13.45 0.54
C ARG A 503 16.51 12.35 -0.49
N LEU A 504 15.87 12.66 -1.61
CA LEU A 504 15.64 11.74 -2.72
C LEU A 504 16.93 11.14 -3.28
N VAL A 505 17.95 11.96 -3.53
CA VAL A 505 19.28 11.46 -3.92
C VAL A 505 19.81 10.49 -2.86
N ASP A 506 19.74 10.82 -1.58
CA ASP A 506 20.23 9.92 -0.53
C ASP A 506 19.41 8.61 -0.39
N VAL A 507 18.11 8.67 -0.70
CA VAL A 507 17.20 7.53 -0.70
C VAL A 507 17.58 6.50 -1.74
N ILE A 508 17.77 6.91 -3.00
CA ILE A 508 18.07 5.99 -4.09
C ILE A 508 19.46 5.33 -3.96
N HIS A 509 20.35 5.94 -3.18
CA HIS A 509 21.69 5.43 -2.86
C HIS A 509 21.68 4.60 -1.55
N GLY A 510 20.51 4.39 -0.92
CA GLY A 510 20.34 3.52 0.25
C GLY A 510 21.11 3.98 1.49
N ASN A 511 21.17 5.30 1.74
CA ASN A 511 22.08 5.88 2.72
C ASN A 511 21.42 6.94 3.62
N ILE A 512 20.11 6.78 3.93
CA ILE A 512 19.39 7.74 4.77
C ILE A 512 18.28 7.10 5.60
N TYR A 513 18.09 7.65 6.80
CA TYR A 513 16.86 7.49 7.58
C TYR A 513 16.05 8.79 7.52
N ILE A 514 14.80 8.71 7.05
CA ILE A 514 13.86 9.83 7.03
C ILE A 514 12.92 9.65 8.23
N LYS A 515 12.80 10.70 9.05
CA LYS A 515 11.89 10.71 10.19
C LYS A 515 10.43 10.77 9.70
N PRO A 516 9.48 10.14 10.41
CA PRO A 516 8.06 10.29 10.11
C PRO A 516 7.60 11.75 10.12
N GLU A 517 7.02 12.19 9.01
CA GLU A 517 6.39 13.49 8.80
C GLU A 517 5.02 13.23 8.14
N PRO A 518 3.91 13.82 8.63
CA PRO A 518 2.58 13.58 8.04
C PRO A 518 2.56 13.90 6.55
N GLY A 519 2.03 12.98 5.73
CA GLY A 519 1.98 13.15 4.28
C GLY A 519 3.23 12.68 3.53
N HIS A 520 4.29 12.27 4.23
CA HIS A 520 5.56 11.85 3.63
C HIS A 520 5.90 10.40 3.96
N ALA A 521 6.45 9.69 2.99
CA ALA A 521 7.10 8.40 3.23
C ALA A 521 8.30 8.58 4.17
N SER A 522 8.49 7.62 5.06
CA SER A 522 9.54 7.67 6.08
C SER A 522 10.10 6.29 6.39
N GLY A 523 11.13 6.24 7.21
CA GLY A 523 11.83 5.02 7.59
C GLY A 523 13.26 4.97 7.06
N LEU A 524 13.84 3.77 7.11
CA LEU A 524 15.21 3.52 6.69
C LEU A 524 15.27 3.12 5.21
N TYR A 525 16.00 3.90 4.41
CA TYR A 525 16.32 3.59 3.03
C TYR A 525 17.73 3.01 2.95
N ASP A 526 17.79 1.71 2.72
CA ASP A 526 18.99 0.87 2.84
C ASP A 526 19.31 0.07 1.56
N ALA A 527 18.49 0.22 0.51
CA ALA A 527 18.70 -0.36 -0.80
C ALA A 527 19.30 0.68 -1.77
N ASP A 528 20.48 0.37 -2.32
CA ASP A 528 21.10 1.16 -3.37
C ASP A 528 20.53 0.74 -4.74
N VAL A 529 19.57 1.52 -5.22
CA VAL A 529 18.92 1.35 -6.54
C VAL A 529 19.44 2.35 -7.57
N SER A 530 20.51 3.09 -7.27
CA SER A 530 21.04 4.17 -8.12
C SER A 530 21.32 3.71 -9.56
N LYS A 531 21.75 2.45 -9.75
CA LYS A 531 21.96 1.83 -11.06
C LYS A 531 20.70 1.66 -11.91
N TYR A 532 19.52 1.65 -11.29
CA TYR A 532 18.22 1.40 -11.93
C TYR A 532 17.37 2.68 -12.04
N VAL A 533 17.69 3.72 -11.28
CA VAL A 533 17.07 5.03 -11.45
C VAL A 533 17.80 5.78 -12.57
N VAL A 534 17.22 5.76 -13.76
CA VAL A 534 17.87 6.16 -15.02
C VAL A 534 17.64 7.62 -15.41
N GLY A 535 16.80 8.35 -14.70
CA GLY A 535 16.59 9.77 -14.97
C GLY A 535 15.76 10.48 -13.94
N TRP A 536 15.86 11.81 -13.95
CA TRP A 536 15.05 12.72 -13.14
C TRP A 536 13.94 13.33 -14.00
N VAL A 537 12.73 13.45 -13.43
CA VAL A 537 11.60 14.20 -14.01
C VAL A 537 11.05 15.13 -12.94
N LEU A 538 11.67 16.30 -12.78
CA LEU A 538 11.39 17.21 -11.67
C LEU A 538 10.03 17.92 -11.77
N GLY A 539 9.37 18.12 -10.63
CA GLY A 539 8.18 18.96 -10.53
C GLY A 539 6.87 18.27 -10.91
N ILE A 540 5.83 19.09 -10.99
CA ILE A 540 4.43 18.69 -11.20
C ILE A 540 3.88 19.33 -12.49
N GLU A 541 2.61 19.08 -12.79
CA GLU A 541 1.87 19.86 -13.78
C GLU A 541 1.77 21.31 -13.28
N TRP A 542 2.37 22.26 -14.00
CA TRP A 542 2.57 23.61 -13.48
C TRP A 542 1.30 24.45 -13.60
N TYR A 543 0.85 25.02 -12.47
CA TYR A 543 -0.27 25.96 -12.46
C TYR A 543 0.06 27.23 -13.28
N PRO A 544 -0.67 27.53 -14.38
CA PRO A 544 -0.31 28.61 -15.31
C PRO A 544 -0.19 29.99 -14.66
N LYS A 545 -1.09 30.32 -13.72
CA LYS A 545 -1.05 31.63 -13.04
C LYS A 545 0.17 31.78 -12.13
N MET A 546 0.69 30.68 -11.57
CA MET A 546 1.93 30.72 -10.79
C MET A 546 3.14 30.96 -11.70
N VAL A 547 3.17 30.34 -12.89
CA VAL A 547 4.23 30.57 -13.88
C VAL A 547 4.23 32.04 -14.33
N VAL A 548 3.06 32.61 -14.66
CA VAL A 548 2.92 34.05 -14.96
C VAL A 548 3.41 34.91 -13.80
N GLY A 549 2.92 34.63 -12.58
CA GLY A 549 3.29 35.40 -11.39
C GLY A 549 4.80 35.39 -11.13
N THR A 550 5.46 34.24 -11.30
CA THR A 550 6.92 34.10 -11.20
C THR A 550 7.63 34.94 -12.26
N ASN A 551 7.19 34.83 -13.52
CA ASN A 551 7.75 35.57 -14.64
C ASN A 551 7.65 37.10 -14.45
N GLU A 552 6.53 37.58 -13.91
CA GLU A 552 6.33 39.01 -13.65
C GLU A 552 7.16 39.52 -12.47
N LYS A 553 7.15 38.80 -11.34
CA LYS A 553 7.86 39.19 -10.11
C LYS A 553 9.38 39.22 -10.31
N HIS A 554 9.89 38.33 -11.15
CA HIS A 554 11.32 38.15 -11.37
C HIS A 554 11.76 38.55 -12.79
N ALA A 555 11.00 39.41 -13.49
CA ALA A 555 11.27 39.80 -14.88
C ALA A 555 12.69 40.37 -15.17
N ASN A 556 13.40 40.82 -14.13
CA ASN A 556 14.76 41.36 -14.24
C ASN A 556 15.85 40.37 -13.80
N ILE A 557 15.51 39.10 -13.55
CA ILE A 557 16.50 38.06 -13.24
C ILE A 557 17.39 37.82 -14.47
N GLY A 558 18.70 37.76 -14.24
CA GLY A 558 19.66 37.46 -15.31
C GLY A 558 19.55 36.01 -15.76
N GLN A 559 20.10 35.68 -16.94
CA GLN A 559 20.22 34.29 -17.35
C GLN A 559 21.09 33.49 -16.36
N TYR A 560 20.79 32.21 -16.24
CA TYR A 560 21.46 31.30 -15.32
C TYR A 560 22.69 30.66 -15.98
N ASP A 561 23.79 30.61 -15.23
CA ASP A 561 25.05 29.98 -15.63
C ASP A 561 25.56 29.14 -14.46
N GLY A 562 24.97 27.95 -14.30
CA GLY A 562 25.27 26.98 -13.26
C GLY A 562 26.49 26.11 -13.57
N THR A 563 26.61 25.01 -12.84
CA THR A 563 27.73 24.06 -12.99
C THR A 563 27.53 23.17 -14.21
N TYR A 564 26.32 22.62 -14.33
CA TYR A 564 25.89 21.63 -15.31
C TYR A 564 24.73 22.09 -16.20
N PHE A 565 24.07 23.20 -15.87
CA PHE A 565 23.03 23.80 -16.71
C PHE A 565 23.24 25.31 -16.91
N GLU A 566 22.87 25.81 -18.08
CA GLU A 566 22.80 27.24 -18.41
C GLU A 566 21.49 27.56 -19.14
N THR A 567 21.04 28.82 -19.08
CA THR A 567 19.84 29.27 -19.82
C THR A 567 20.14 30.32 -20.88
N LYS A 568 19.35 30.30 -21.97
CA LYS A 568 19.46 31.25 -23.09
C LYS A 568 18.09 31.78 -23.50
N LYS A 569 17.87 33.07 -23.26
CA LYS A 569 16.58 33.77 -23.49
C LYS A 569 15.42 33.11 -22.74
N ALA A 570 15.72 32.56 -21.57
CA ALA A 570 14.73 31.95 -20.70
C ALA A 570 13.94 33.01 -19.92
N ALA A 571 12.66 32.73 -19.71
CA ALA A 571 11.80 33.40 -18.76
C ALA A 571 12.22 33.06 -17.30
N PRO A 572 11.85 33.88 -16.31
CA PRO A 572 12.25 33.66 -14.92
C PRO A 572 11.87 32.29 -14.35
N PHE A 573 10.72 31.72 -14.73
CA PHE A 573 10.33 30.38 -14.29
C PHE A 573 11.24 29.29 -14.88
N GLU A 574 11.65 29.40 -16.14
CA GLU A 574 12.59 28.47 -16.78
C GLU A 574 14.00 28.59 -16.18
N ILE A 575 14.37 29.80 -15.73
CA ILE A 575 15.60 30.05 -14.96
C ILE A 575 15.55 29.32 -13.61
N TRP A 576 14.43 29.43 -12.91
CA TRP A 576 14.19 28.70 -11.66
C TRP A 576 14.29 27.17 -11.84
N LEU A 577 13.73 26.63 -12.93
CA LEU A 577 13.85 25.20 -13.25
C LEU A 577 15.31 24.79 -13.46
N ALA A 578 16.08 25.57 -14.23
CA ALA A 578 17.50 25.29 -14.47
C ALA A 578 18.32 25.31 -13.17
N GLU A 579 18.00 26.20 -12.23
CA GLU A 579 18.61 26.24 -10.89
C GLU A 579 18.36 24.94 -10.10
N GLN A 580 17.15 24.38 -10.17
CA GLN A 580 16.79 23.16 -9.44
C GLN A 580 17.43 21.93 -10.08
N MET A 581 17.45 21.87 -11.42
CA MET A 581 18.17 20.84 -12.19
C MET A 581 19.68 20.82 -11.84
N ASP A 582 20.30 22.00 -11.72
CA ASP A 582 21.71 22.10 -11.31
C ASP A 582 21.92 21.63 -9.88
N LEU A 583 21.06 22.03 -8.95
CA LEU A 583 21.20 21.71 -7.52
C LEU A 583 21.19 20.20 -7.25
N ILE A 584 20.22 19.47 -7.79
CA ILE A 584 20.14 18.02 -7.56
C ILE A 584 21.32 17.29 -8.20
N THR A 585 21.74 17.73 -9.39
CA THR A 585 22.89 17.16 -10.12
C THR A 585 24.20 17.41 -9.39
N VAL A 586 24.43 18.64 -8.89
CA VAL A 586 25.60 18.98 -8.08
C VAL A 586 25.64 18.15 -6.80
N TYR A 587 24.52 18.04 -6.09
CA TYR A 587 24.46 17.27 -4.84
C TYR A 587 24.80 15.79 -5.06
N GLU A 588 24.19 15.17 -6.08
CA GLU A 588 24.48 13.77 -6.41
C GLU A 588 25.93 13.56 -6.84
N LYS A 589 26.44 14.44 -7.70
CA LYS A 589 27.82 14.37 -8.18
C LYS A 589 28.83 14.51 -7.05
N ASP A 590 28.64 15.46 -6.14
CA ASP A 590 29.59 15.73 -5.07
C ASP A 590 29.57 14.63 -4.00
N LYS A 591 28.39 14.08 -3.70
CA LYS A 591 28.24 13.09 -2.62
C LYS A 591 28.48 11.66 -3.06
N TYR A 592 28.03 11.29 -4.26
CA TYR A 592 28.06 9.91 -4.76
C TYR A 592 28.89 9.74 -6.03
N ASN A 593 29.32 10.82 -6.68
CA ASN A 593 30.00 10.77 -7.99
C ASN A 593 29.14 10.11 -9.08
N TRP A 594 27.83 10.38 -9.04
CA TRP A 594 26.84 9.92 -10.01
C TRP A 594 26.19 11.08 -10.78
N MET A 595 25.73 10.78 -11.99
CA MET A 595 24.89 11.65 -12.82
C MET A 595 23.93 10.82 -13.65
N ARG A 596 22.83 11.43 -14.11
CA ARG A 596 21.79 10.77 -14.91
C ARG A 596 21.01 11.76 -15.77
N PRO A 597 20.40 11.32 -16.89
CA PRO A 597 19.53 12.13 -17.73
C PRO A 597 18.52 12.96 -16.95
N MET A 598 18.32 14.20 -17.39
CA MET A 598 17.49 15.19 -16.70
C MET A 598 16.29 15.61 -17.56
N SER A 599 15.14 15.73 -16.93
CA SER A 599 13.91 16.34 -17.44
C SER A 599 13.13 17.00 -16.30
N PHE A 600 12.08 17.72 -16.65
CA PHE A 600 11.06 18.21 -15.74
C PHE A 600 9.66 17.94 -16.31
N THR A 601 8.67 17.79 -15.43
CA THR A 601 7.28 17.59 -15.81
C THR A 601 6.79 18.80 -16.59
N ASN A 602 6.21 18.56 -17.76
CA ASN A 602 5.41 19.53 -18.50
C ASN A 602 4.12 18.83 -18.95
N TRP A 603 3.16 19.62 -19.39
CA TRP A 603 1.85 19.15 -19.81
C TRP A 603 1.25 20.16 -20.78
N VAL A 604 0.18 19.74 -21.44
CA VAL A 604 -0.40 20.44 -22.59
C VAL A 604 -0.73 21.91 -22.28
N THR A 605 -1.26 22.18 -21.08
CA THR A 605 -1.65 23.52 -20.60
C THR A 605 -0.50 24.55 -20.54
N THR A 606 0.74 24.10 -20.34
CA THR A 606 1.92 24.96 -20.28
C THR A 606 3.00 24.57 -21.27
N ASP A 607 2.60 23.88 -22.35
CA ASP A 607 3.54 23.48 -23.38
C ASP A 607 4.15 24.69 -24.13
N LEU A 608 5.02 24.42 -25.10
CA LEU A 608 5.73 25.46 -25.85
C LEU A 608 5.02 25.89 -27.15
N LEU A 609 3.83 25.36 -27.41
CA LEU A 609 3.04 25.63 -28.60
C LEU A 609 2.05 26.77 -28.30
N ASP A 610 1.43 27.31 -29.35
CA ASP A 610 0.37 28.31 -29.23
C ASP A 610 -0.95 27.64 -29.64
N HIS A 611 -1.99 27.69 -28.79
CA HIS A 611 -3.28 27.03 -29.03
C HIS A 611 -4.43 28.04 -29.17
N PRO A 612 -4.52 28.81 -30.27
CA PRO A 612 -5.51 29.90 -30.42
C PRO A 612 -6.97 29.44 -30.43
N SER A 613 -7.21 28.15 -30.64
CA SER A 613 -8.53 27.50 -30.62
C SER A 613 -9.00 27.11 -29.22
N GLU A 614 -8.13 27.15 -28.22
CA GLU A 614 -8.43 26.77 -26.83
C GLU A 614 -9.43 27.75 -26.17
N PRO A 615 -10.62 27.28 -25.74
CA PRO A 615 -11.60 28.14 -25.09
C PRO A 615 -11.19 28.67 -23.71
N SER A 616 -10.45 27.88 -22.94
CA SER A 616 -10.00 28.27 -21.61
C SER A 616 -8.72 29.06 -21.69
N LYS A 617 -8.79 30.36 -21.36
CA LYS A 617 -7.60 31.22 -21.32
C LYS A 617 -6.51 30.74 -20.38
N ASP A 618 -6.88 29.98 -19.35
CA ASP A 618 -5.91 29.45 -18.40
C ASP A 618 -5.11 28.30 -19.03
N GLU A 619 -5.67 27.56 -20.00
CA GLU A 619 -5.04 26.39 -20.65
C GLU A 619 -4.05 26.75 -21.78
N ASP A 620 -4.01 28.02 -22.21
CA ASP A 620 -3.02 28.55 -23.17
C ASP A 620 -2.47 29.90 -22.66
N LEU A 621 -2.32 30.03 -21.34
CA LEU A 621 -1.97 31.30 -20.70
C LEU A 621 -0.47 31.65 -20.82
N VAL A 622 0.39 30.63 -20.70
CA VAL A 622 1.84 30.80 -20.60
C VAL A 622 2.57 29.50 -20.95
N SER A 623 3.65 29.63 -21.71
CA SER A 623 4.51 28.51 -22.07
C SER A 623 5.65 28.30 -21.07
N VAL A 624 6.01 27.04 -20.85
CA VAL A 624 7.26 26.61 -20.21
C VAL A 624 8.06 25.84 -21.25
N ASN A 625 9.15 26.43 -21.75
CA ASN A 625 9.89 25.92 -22.90
C ASN A 625 11.20 25.22 -22.49
N PRO A 626 11.29 23.87 -22.55
CA PRO A 626 12.54 23.17 -22.22
C PRO A 626 13.74 23.55 -23.10
N ASN A 627 13.52 24.04 -24.32
CA ASN A 627 14.59 24.29 -25.29
C ASN A 627 15.51 25.47 -24.93
N VAL A 628 15.15 26.28 -23.93
CA VAL A 628 15.97 27.42 -23.46
C VAL A 628 17.00 27.02 -22.41
N ILE A 629 16.91 25.81 -21.85
CA ILE A 629 17.86 25.23 -20.90
C ILE A 629 18.87 24.37 -21.69
N TYR A 630 20.15 24.43 -21.32
CA TYR A 630 21.25 23.74 -22.00
C TYR A 630 22.18 23.06 -21.00
N THR A 631 22.58 21.82 -21.29
CA THR A 631 23.59 21.08 -20.53
C THR A 631 25.01 21.64 -20.70
N LYS A 632 25.80 21.58 -19.63
CA LYS A 632 27.19 22.06 -19.50
C LYS A 632 28.06 21.02 -18.80
N GLY A 633 29.38 21.06 -19.03
CA GLY A 633 30.34 20.17 -18.37
C GLY A 633 30.07 18.70 -18.64
N ASP A 634 30.22 17.86 -17.62
CA ASP A 634 29.98 16.40 -17.70
C ASP A 634 28.56 16.07 -18.19
N MET A 635 27.60 16.96 -17.93
CA MET A 635 26.20 16.77 -18.30
C MET A 635 25.97 16.77 -19.82
N GLN A 636 26.93 17.25 -20.62
CA GLN A 636 26.88 17.14 -22.08
C GLN A 636 27.01 15.69 -22.58
N ALA A 637 27.66 14.82 -21.80
CA ALA A 637 27.77 13.39 -22.13
C ALA A 637 26.56 12.57 -21.65
N ILE A 638 25.77 13.14 -20.73
CA ILE A 638 24.62 12.49 -20.11
C ILE A 638 23.31 12.94 -20.77
N GLY A 639 23.14 14.24 -21.00
CA GLY A 639 22.06 14.82 -21.78
C GLY A 639 20.76 15.10 -21.02
N GLU A 640 19.81 15.67 -21.76
CA GLU A 640 18.48 16.10 -21.32
C GLU A 640 17.42 15.61 -22.32
N PHE A 641 16.20 15.42 -21.85
CA PHE A 641 15.03 15.08 -22.66
C PHE A 641 13.83 15.91 -22.19
N ALA A 642 12.80 16.02 -23.02
CA ALA A 642 11.55 16.67 -22.62
C ALA A 642 10.51 15.61 -22.26
N SER A 643 9.69 15.88 -21.24
CA SER A 643 8.63 14.97 -20.80
C SER A 643 7.28 15.69 -20.71
N TYR A 644 6.25 15.10 -21.33
CA TYR A 644 4.91 15.66 -21.36
C TYR A 644 3.87 14.66 -20.84
N HIS A 645 2.90 15.16 -20.09
CA HIS A 645 1.63 14.49 -19.86
C HIS A 645 0.66 14.90 -20.97
N VAL A 646 0.12 13.93 -21.71
CA VAL A 646 -0.75 14.19 -22.87
C VAL A 646 -1.91 13.20 -22.87
N TYR A 647 -3.10 13.70 -22.60
CA TYR A 647 -4.36 12.96 -22.60
C TYR A 647 -5.16 13.32 -23.86
N PRO A 648 -5.87 12.37 -24.50
CA PRO A 648 -6.51 12.62 -25.79
C PRO A 648 -7.77 13.49 -25.72
N TYR A 649 -8.31 13.71 -24.52
CA TYR A 649 -9.62 14.34 -24.31
C TYR A 649 -9.54 15.77 -23.77
N TYR A 650 -8.39 16.22 -23.27
CA TYR A 650 -8.19 17.50 -22.59
C TYR A 650 -6.77 18.05 -22.87
N PRO A 651 -6.58 19.36 -23.08
CA PRO A 651 -7.57 20.46 -23.09
C PRO A 651 -8.53 20.43 -24.29
N ASP A 652 -9.45 21.39 -24.34
CA ASP A 652 -10.58 21.39 -25.29
C ASP A 652 -10.18 21.63 -26.74
N PHE A 653 -9.00 22.21 -27.01
CA PHE A 653 -8.51 22.33 -28.38
C PHE A 653 -8.41 20.97 -29.10
N PHE A 654 -8.19 19.85 -28.40
CA PHE A 654 -8.23 18.51 -29.00
C PHE A 654 -9.58 18.16 -29.64
N ASN A 655 -10.65 18.85 -29.22
CA ASN A 655 -12.03 18.64 -29.64
C ASN A 655 -12.57 19.74 -30.55
N TYR A 656 -11.87 20.87 -30.69
CA TYR A 656 -12.37 22.03 -31.45
C TYR A 656 -11.39 22.57 -32.50
N ASP A 657 -10.08 22.32 -32.37
CA ASP A 657 -9.10 22.77 -33.34
C ASP A 657 -9.31 22.10 -34.70
N ARG A 658 -9.62 22.90 -35.73
CA ARG A 658 -9.99 22.35 -37.03
C ARG A 658 -8.84 21.68 -37.75
N ASP A 659 -7.61 22.14 -37.53
CA ASP A 659 -6.45 21.55 -38.19
C ASP A 659 -6.15 20.19 -37.55
N TYR A 660 -6.19 20.10 -36.22
CA TYR A 660 -6.05 18.82 -35.52
C TYR A 660 -7.19 17.85 -35.82
N LEU A 661 -8.44 18.33 -35.89
CA LEU A 661 -9.62 17.50 -36.20
C LEU A 661 -9.66 16.99 -37.66
N ASN A 662 -8.85 17.56 -38.54
CA ASN A 662 -8.78 17.17 -39.94
C ASN A 662 -7.44 16.51 -40.32
N ASP A 663 -6.45 16.49 -39.42
CA ASP A 663 -5.23 15.71 -39.61
C ASP A 663 -5.55 14.22 -39.66
N VAL A 664 -4.78 13.50 -40.47
CA VAL A 664 -5.00 12.08 -40.75
C VAL A 664 -3.75 11.32 -40.36
N ASP A 665 -3.91 10.37 -39.44
CA ASP A 665 -2.81 9.55 -38.94
C ASP A 665 -2.27 8.56 -39.98
N PHE A 666 -1.23 7.83 -39.60
CA PHE A 666 -0.60 6.82 -40.44
C PHE A 666 -1.50 5.61 -40.76
N ARG A 667 -2.65 5.48 -40.09
CA ARG A 667 -3.68 4.46 -40.32
C ARG A 667 -4.78 4.96 -41.27
N GLY A 668 -4.79 6.24 -41.62
CA GLY A 668 -5.79 6.85 -42.50
C GLY A 668 -7.03 7.36 -41.76
N ASN A 669 -6.97 7.47 -40.43
CA ASN A 669 -8.07 7.95 -39.59
C ASN A 669 -7.82 9.38 -39.13
N LYS A 670 -8.89 10.14 -38.87
CA LYS A 670 -8.77 11.46 -38.24
C LYS A 670 -8.28 11.32 -36.80
N ASN A 671 -7.30 12.12 -36.40
CA ASN A 671 -6.63 11.94 -35.11
C ASN A 671 -5.98 13.24 -34.61
N SER A 672 -6.64 13.93 -33.67
CA SER A 672 -6.11 15.16 -33.08
C SER A 672 -4.92 14.93 -32.15
N TYR A 673 -4.84 13.74 -31.52
CA TYR A 673 -3.72 13.36 -30.68
C TYR A 673 -2.42 13.23 -31.50
N ALA A 674 -2.46 12.52 -32.62
CA ALA A 674 -1.32 12.39 -33.53
C ALA A 674 -0.88 13.75 -34.12
N ALA A 675 -1.84 14.63 -34.46
CA ALA A 675 -1.54 15.98 -34.94
C ALA A 675 -0.73 16.79 -33.93
N TYR A 676 -1.16 16.78 -32.66
CA TYR A 676 -0.47 17.44 -31.56
C TYR A 676 0.93 16.87 -31.35
N LEU A 677 1.08 15.54 -31.31
CA LEU A 677 2.39 14.91 -31.10
C LEU A 677 3.42 15.32 -32.16
N LYS A 678 2.99 15.44 -33.41
CA LYS A 678 3.81 15.88 -34.54
C LYS A 678 4.29 17.32 -34.39
N GLU A 679 3.41 18.22 -33.97
CA GLU A 679 3.77 19.61 -33.73
C GLU A 679 4.71 19.76 -32.53
N LEU A 680 4.40 19.07 -31.43
CA LEU A 680 5.23 19.00 -30.23
C LEU A 680 6.64 18.48 -30.57
N HIS A 681 6.74 17.36 -31.29
CA HIS A 681 8.02 16.79 -31.68
C HIS A 681 8.85 17.75 -32.54
N ALA A 682 8.22 18.41 -33.51
CA ALA A 682 8.88 19.38 -34.38
C ALA A 682 9.41 20.60 -33.61
N ALA A 683 8.76 20.97 -32.51
CA ALA A 683 9.15 22.10 -31.67
C ALA A 683 10.38 21.82 -30.78
N HIS A 684 10.82 20.57 -30.63
CA HIS A 684 11.90 20.20 -29.69
C HIS A 684 13.28 19.97 -30.30
N ARG A 685 14.30 20.57 -29.65
CA ARG A 685 15.73 20.28 -29.89
C ARG A 685 16.11 18.90 -29.35
N MET A 686 15.63 18.56 -28.16
CA MET A 686 15.88 17.30 -27.45
C MET A 686 14.89 16.19 -27.87
N PRO A 687 15.10 14.92 -27.52
CA PRO A 687 14.07 13.90 -27.69
C PRO A 687 12.92 14.09 -26.68
N VAL A 688 11.73 13.62 -27.04
CA VAL A 688 10.50 13.81 -26.26
C VAL A 688 10.00 12.46 -25.76
N LEU A 689 9.63 12.39 -24.49
CA LEU A 689 8.94 11.29 -23.84
C LEU A 689 7.51 11.73 -23.53
N ILE A 690 6.53 10.89 -23.85
CA ILE A 690 5.19 11.04 -23.28
C ILE A 690 5.18 10.33 -21.93
N ALA A 691 5.48 11.10 -20.89
CA ALA A 691 5.67 10.58 -19.53
C ALA A 691 4.35 10.20 -18.86
N GLU A 692 3.23 10.68 -19.39
CA GLU A 692 1.89 10.18 -19.06
C GLU A 692 0.98 10.22 -20.29
N PHE A 693 0.29 9.11 -20.52
CA PHE A 693 -0.89 9.05 -21.37
C PHE A 693 -1.85 8.01 -20.79
N GLY A 694 -3.15 8.22 -20.95
CA GLY A 694 -4.13 7.32 -20.35
C GLY A 694 -5.57 7.65 -20.72
N ILE A 695 -6.46 6.69 -20.48
CA ILE A 695 -7.89 6.93 -20.32
C ILE A 695 -8.41 6.02 -19.19
N PRO A 696 -9.44 6.43 -18.42
CA PRO A 696 -9.98 5.60 -17.35
C PRO A 696 -10.96 4.57 -17.89
N GLY A 697 -10.85 3.32 -17.42
CA GLY A 697 -11.79 2.23 -17.69
C GLY A 697 -13.02 2.26 -16.78
N SER A 698 -13.63 3.43 -16.62
CA SER A 698 -14.67 3.70 -15.63
C SER A 698 -16.09 3.67 -16.17
N ARG A 699 -17.05 3.41 -15.27
CA ARG A 699 -18.48 3.61 -15.54
C ARG A 699 -18.82 5.09 -15.70
N GLY A 700 -18.36 5.96 -14.81
CA GLY A 700 -18.62 7.40 -14.92
C GLY A 700 -17.78 8.09 -16.00
N MET A 701 -18.32 9.17 -16.58
CA MET A 701 -17.67 10.07 -17.54
C MET A 701 -17.53 11.48 -16.97
N THR A 702 -16.41 12.13 -17.28
CA THR A 702 -16.17 13.55 -16.98
C THR A 702 -15.99 14.40 -18.21
N HIS A 703 -15.45 13.84 -19.29
CA HIS A 703 -15.22 14.58 -20.53
C HIS A 703 -15.43 13.69 -21.75
N GLU A 704 -15.99 14.26 -22.82
CA GLU A 704 -16.13 13.59 -24.11
C GLU A 704 -14.96 13.94 -25.04
N ASN A 705 -14.58 12.99 -25.89
CA ASN A 705 -13.70 13.22 -27.01
C ASN A 705 -14.46 12.97 -28.32
N VAL A 706 -14.21 13.78 -29.35
CA VAL A 706 -14.88 13.70 -30.66
C VAL A 706 -14.74 12.35 -31.38
N TYR A 707 -13.74 11.54 -31.03
CA TYR A 707 -13.48 10.22 -31.59
C TYR A 707 -13.87 9.07 -30.64
N GLY A 708 -14.42 9.39 -29.46
CA GLY A 708 -14.84 8.41 -28.45
C GLY A 708 -13.76 8.01 -27.45
N TRP A 709 -12.58 8.65 -27.45
CA TRP A 709 -11.55 8.45 -26.42
C TRP A 709 -11.85 9.26 -25.16
N ASN A 710 -13.01 9.00 -24.58
CA ASN A 710 -13.57 9.79 -23.50
C ASN A 710 -12.77 9.66 -22.20
N GLN A 711 -12.86 10.68 -21.35
CA GLN A 711 -12.42 10.60 -19.96
C GLN A 711 -13.48 9.86 -19.15
N GLY A 712 -13.50 8.54 -19.33
CA GLY A 712 -14.43 7.61 -18.66
C GLY A 712 -15.59 7.17 -19.54
N PHE A 713 -16.51 6.39 -18.97
CA PHE A 713 -17.53 5.63 -19.70
C PHE A 713 -16.90 4.72 -20.78
N MET A 714 -15.79 4.09 -20.42
CA MET A 714 -15.02 3.19 -21.27
C MET A 714 -14.90 1.84 -20.58
N SER A 715 -15.15 0.75 -21.30
CA SER A 715 -14.91 -0.57 -20.75
C SER A 715 -13.42 -0.82 -20.55
N GLU A 716 -13.04 -1.76 -19.69
CA GLU A 716 -11.63 -2.12 -19.50
C GLU A 716 -10.97 -2.63 -20.79
N GLN A 717 -11.74 -3.22 -21.70
CA GLN A 717 -11.26 -3.58 -23.04
C GLN A 717 -11.05 -2.33 -23.91
N ALA A 718 -12.02 -1.42 -23.96
CA ALA A 718 -11.92 -0.18 -24.73
C ALA A 718 -10.79 0.72 -24.22
N GLN A 719 -10.51 0.68 -22.91
CA GLN A 719 -9.32 1.27 -22.30
C GLN A 719 -8.06 0.73 -22.98
N GLY A 720 -7.84 -0.59 -22.98
CA GLY A 720 -6.66 -1.20 -23.59
C GLY A 720 -6.51 -0.93 -25.09
N GLU A 721 -7.61 -0.98 -25.84
CA GLU A 721 -7.62 -0.69 -27.28
C GLU A 721 -7.23 0.77 -27.56
N THR A 722 -7.70 1.71 -26.74
CA THR A 722 -7.33 3.12 -26.86
C THR A 722 -5.89 3.36 -26.46
N LEU A 723 -5.42 2.76 -25.35
CA LEU A 723 -4.02 2.87 -24.92
C LEU A 723 -3.07 2.33 -26.00
N GLN A 724 -3.43 1.22 -26.64
CA GLN A 724 -2.70 0.72 -27.79
C GLN A 724 -2.67 1.74 -28.93
N HIS A 725 -3.82 2.30 -29.28
CA HIS A 725 -3.92 3.28 -30.37
C HIS A 725 -3.01 4.49 -30.14
N LEU A 726 -3.02 5.05 -28.92
CA LEU A 726 -2.20 6.20 -28.51
C LEU A 726 -0.71 5.86 -28.50
N PHE A 727 -0.32 4.71 -27.93
CA PHE A 727 1.09 4.31 -27.91
C PHE A 727 1.64 4.10 -29.32
N GLU A 728 0.85 3.54 -30.23
CA GLU A 728 1.24 3.42 -31.64
C GLU A 728 1.44 4.80 -32.31
N ASP A 729 0.65 5.83 -31.98
CA ASP A 729 0.88 7.20 -32.47
C ASP A 729 2.20 7.77 -31.94
N ILE A 730 2.48 7.59 -30.64
CA ILE A 730 3.73 8.00 -29.99
C ILE A 730 4.94 7.37 -30.68
N MET A 731 4.87 6.07 -30.96
CA MET A 731 5.94 5.34 -31.64
C MET A 731 6.06 5.70 -33.11
N HIS A 732 4.95 5.97 -33.80
CA HIS A 732 4.96 6.39 -35.20
C HIS A 732 5.62 7.75 -35.39
N GLU A 733 5.37 8.70 -34.48
CA GLU A 733 5.99 10.02 -34.50
C GLU A 733 7.51 9.97 -34.20
N GLY A 734 8.00 8.86 -33.62
CA GLY A 734 9.41 8.65 -33.34
C GLY A 734 9.87 9.26 -32.01
N LEU A 735 8.96 9.30 -31.03
CA LEU A 735 9.25 9.73 -29.66
C LEU A 735 10.00 8.64 -28.87
N LEU A 736 10.46 8.95 -27.65
CA LEU A 736 11.21 8.01 -26.80
C LEU A 736 10.36 6.81 -26.31
N GLY A 737 9.05 6.94 -26.38
CA GLY A 737 8.09 5.98 -25.86
C GLY A 737 7.01 6.65 -25.01
N GLY A 738 6.31 5.84 -24.22
CA GLY A 738 5.15 6.26 -23.45
C GLY A 738 5.03 5.51 -22.13
N LEU A 739 4.59 6.20 -21.08
CA LEU A 739 4.25 5.60 -19.79
C LEU A 739 2.75 5.73 -19.52
N VAL A 740 2.09 4.60 -19.36
CA VAL A 740 0.64 4.54 -19.11
C VAL A 740 0.36 5.10 -17.71
N PHE A 741 -0.56 6.05 -17.63
CA PHE A 741 -1.17 6.46 -16.37
C PHE A 741 -2.43 5.61 -16.15
N THR A 742 -2.41 4.63 -15.25
CA THR A 742 -1.36 4.29 -14.26
C THR A 742 -1.33 2.76 -14.00
N TRP A 743 -0.44 2.27 -13.14
CA TRP A 743 -0.38 0.84 -12.79
C TRP A 743 -1.65 0.37 -12.07
N GLN A 744 -2.02 1.00 -10.96
CA GLN A 744 -3.13 0.57 -10.10
C GLN A 744 -4.26 1.62 -9.98
N ASP A 745 -5.49 1.15 -9.77
CA ASP A 745 -6.63 2.02 -9.45
C ASP A 745 -6.42 2.73 -8.11
N GLU A 746 -6.83 4.00 -8.02
CA GLU A 746 -6.56 4.85 -6.86
C GLU A 746 -7.86 5.44 -6.29
N TRP A 747 -8.47 4.74 -5.33
CA TRP A 747 -9.82 5.06 -4.80
C TRP A 747 -9.94 6.41 -4.10
N PHE A 748 -8.82 7.01 -3.67
CA PHE A 748 -8.84 8.33 -3.02
C PHE A 748 -9.12 9.48 -4.01
N LYS A 749 -8.92 9.25 -5.31
CA LYS A 749 -9.03 10.29 -6.33
C LYS A 749 -10.45 10.81 -6.47
N ARG A 750 -10.54 12.06 -6.95
CA ARG A 750 -11.77 12.81 -7.17
C ARG A 750 -11.74 13.47 -8.54
N THR A 751 -12.91 13.82 -9.06
CA THR A 751 -13.07 14.63 -10.27
C THR A 751 -14.09 15.73 -10.02
N TRP A 752 -14.00 16.84 -10.76
CA TRP A 752 -14.77 18.06 -10.50
C TRP A 752 -16.29 17.88 -10.62
N ASN A 753 -16.78 16.91 -11.42
CA ASN A 753 -18.21 16.70 -11.63
C ASN A 753 -18.83 15.72 -10.62
N THR A 754 -18.03 15.06 -9.77
CA THR A 754 -18.51 14.14 -8.72
C THR A 754 -17.98 14.45 -7.32
N GLU A 755 -16.99 15.34 -7.16
CA GLU A 755 -16.36 15.61 -5.86
C GLU A 755 -17.32 16.12 -4.78
N ASP A 756 -18.40 16.82 -5.17
CA ASP A 756 -19.43 17.32 -4.26
C ASP A 756 -20.33 16.18 -3.72
N TYR A 757 -20.38 15.03 -4.41
CA TYR A 757 -21.30 13.93 -4.11
C TYR A 757 -20.77 12.97 -3.03
N ASP A 758 -19.46 13.00 -2.73
CA ASP A 758 -18.84 12.07 -1.78
C ASP A 758 -18.35 12.75 -0.49
N ASN A 759 -17.89 11.94 0.46
CA ASN A 759 -17.21 12.44 1.64
C ASN A 759 -15.69 12.46 1.39
N PRO A 760 -15.05 13.65 1.33
CA PRO A 760 -13.63 13.77 0.97
C PRO A 760 -12.70 13.06 1.96
N ASN A 761 -13.11 12.91 3.21
CA ASN A 761 -12.32 12.24 4.25
C ASN A 761 -12.46 10.70 4.21
N ARG A 762 -13.28 10.16 3.30
CA ARG A 762 -13.63 8.74 3.26
C ARG A 762 -13.42 8.06 1.91
N ARG A 763 -12.95 8.79 0.89
CA ARG A 763 -12.73 8.27 -0.48
C ARG A 763 -11.91 6.98 -0.56
N PRO A 764 -10.79 6.79 0.18
CA PRO A 764 -10.02 5.55 0.06
C PRO A 764 -10.75 4.30 0.57
N PHE A 765 -11.83 4.43 1.34
CA PHE A 765 -12.45 3.31 2.04
C PHE A 765 -13.57 2.63 1.24
N TRP A 766 -13.85 3.08 0.03
CA TRP A 766 -14.82 2.44 -0.87
C TRP A 766 -14.48 2.80 -2.33
N SER A 767 -14.93 2.00 -3.29
CA SER A 767 -14.62 2.24 -4.71
C SER A 767 -15.77 2.94 -5.40
N ASN A 768 -15.53 4.13 -5.94
CA ASN A 768 -16.53 4.90 -6.66
C ASN A 768 -16.33 4.81 -8.18
N THR A 769 -16.99 3.84 -8.82
CA THR A 769 -16.90 3.66 -10.29
C THR A 769 -17.55 4.79 -11.10
N GLN A 770 -18.33 5.68 -10.46
CA GLN A 770 -18.83 6.90 -11.09
C GLN A 770 -17.78 8.03 -11.15
N THR A 771 -16.72 7.94 -10.35
CA THR A 771 -15.59 8.87 -10.38
C THR A 771 -14.50 8.27 -11.27
N ASN A 772 -14.41 8.76 -12.50
CA ASN A 772 -13.49 8.27 -13.53
C ASN A 772 -12.02 8.23 -13.05
N GLU A 773 -11.58 9.24 -12.29
CA GLU A 773 -10.20 9.37 -11.81
C GLU A 773 -9.74 8.20 -10.93
N GLN A 774 -10.66 7.44 -10.35
CA GLN A 774 -10.31 6.27 -9.54
C GLN A 774 -9.92 5.05 -10.38
N GLN A 775 -10.25 5.00 -11.68
CA GLN A 775 -10.20 3.77 -12.48
C GLN A 775 -9.25 3.83 -13.71
N PHE A 776 -8.14 4.56 -13.60
CA PHE A 776 -7.07 4.60 -14.61
C PHE A 776 -6.15 3.38 -14.61
N GLY A 777 -6.10 2.63 -13.51
CA GLY A 777 -5.17 1.52 -13.33
C GLY A 777 -5.37 0.40 -14.34
N LEU A 778 -4.29 -0.33 -14.63
CA LEU A 778 -4.33 -1.64 -15.27
C LEU A 778 -4.61 -2.77 -14.27
N LEU A 779 -4.34 -2.51 -12.99
CA LEU A 779 -4.66 -3.33 -11.83
C LEU A 779 -5.86 -2.72 -11.07
N SER A 780 -6.95 -3.46 -10.95
CA SER A 780 -8.11 -3.10 -10.10
C SER A 780 -8.03 -3.76 -8.73
N PHE A 781 -8.90 -3.30 -7.83
CA PHE A 781 -9.03 -3.77 -6.45
C PHE A 781 -10.45 -4.30 -6.14
N ASP A 782 -11.15 -4.81 -7.15
CA ASP A 782 -12.57 -5.18 -7.09
C ASP A 782 -12.79 -6.64 -6.69
N ARG A 783 -13.65 -6.85 -5.67
CA ARG A 783 -14.02 -8.19 -5.21
C ARG A 783 -14.99 -8.91 -6.15
N LEU A 784 -15.79 -8.14 -6.88
CA LEU A 784 -16.85 -8.64 -7.76
C LEU A 784 -17.70 -9.72 -7.08
N LYS A 785 -18.21 -9.39 -5.89
CA LYS A 785 -18.96 -10.35 -5.05
C LYS A 785 -20.12 -10.99 -5.80
N VAL A 786 -20.73 -10.22 -6.70
CA VAL A 786 -21.67 -10.70 -7.70
C VAL A 786 -21.23 -10.23 -9.09
N LYS A 787 -21.04 -11.18 -9.98
CA LYS A 787 -20.70 -11.05 -11.39
C LYS A 787 -22.00 -11.18 -12.18
N ALA A 788 -22.78 -10.09 -12.25
CA ALA A 788 -24.08 -10.08 -12.96
C ALA A 788 -23.98 -10.71 -14.37
N ASP A 789 -24.29 -12.01 -14.49
CA ASP A 789 -24.01 -12.86 -15.64
C ASP A 789 -25.11 -13.92 -15.89
N GLY A 790 -26.10 -13.98 -15.00
CA GLY A 790 -27.23 -14.91 -15.01
C GLY A 790 -27.02 -16.15 -14.14
N ASN A 791 -25.83 -16.36 -13.57
CA ASN A 791 -25.53 -17.48 -12.68
C ASN A 791 -25.65 -17.11 -11.21
N THR A 792 -26.73 -17.56 -10.58
CA THR A 792 -27.03 -17.21 -9.20
C THR A 792 -26.30 -18.05 -8.13
N GLU A 793 -25.38 -18.95 -8.50
CA GLU A 793 -24.72 -19.87 -7.56
C GLU A 793 -23.87 -19.15 -6.49
N GLU A 794 -23.34 -17.98 -6.79
CA GLU A 794 -22.49 -17.19 -5.88
C GLU A 794 -23.28 -16.33 -4.87
N TRP A 795 -24.61 -16.25 -4.99
CA TRP A 795 -25.42 -15.42 -4.11
C TRP A 795 -25.49 -15.95 -2.67
N GLY A 796 -25.02 -15.13 -1.72
CA GLY A 796 -25.14 -15.35 -0.28
C GLY A 796 -25.88 -14.24 0.48
N GLY A 797 -26.48 -13.28 -0.23
CA GLY A 797 -27.09 -12.06 0.34
C GLY A 797 -28.34 -12.26 1.18
N THR A 798 -28.88 -11.14 1.68
CA THR A 798 -30.08 -11.11 2.53
C THR A 798 -31.33 -11.32 1.68
N GLN A 799 -32.11 -12.34 2.01
CA GLN A 799 -33.42 -12.56 1.40
C GLN A 799 -34.42 -11.53 1.94
N LEU A 800 -34.95 -10.65 1.07
CA LEU A 800 -36.00 -9.70 1.45
C LEU A 800 -37.39 -10.29 1.22
N PHE A 801 -37.57 -10.92 0.05
CA PHE A 801 -38.82 -11.60 -0.30
C PHE A 801 -38.47 -12.99 -0.80
N GLY A 802 -38.92 -14.03 -0.09
CA GLY A 802 -38.83 -15.41 -0.55
C GLY A 802 -40.24 -15.99 -0.74
N THR A 803 -40.36 -17.12 -1.42
CA THR A 803 -41.68 -17.71 -1.63
C THR A 803 -42.04 -18.92 -0.77
N SER A 804 -43.36 -18.99 -0.56
CA SER A 804 -44.14 -20.21 -0.34
C SER A 804 -43.80 -21.32 -1.36
N PRO A 805 -43.97 -22.62 -1.05
CA PRO A 805 -43.70 -23.75 -1.95
C PRO A 805 -44.42 -23.78 -3.32
N SER A 806 -45.24 -22.77 -3.65
CA SER A 806 -46.20 -22.77 -4.78
C SER A 806 -45.96 -21.72 -5.85
N GLU A 807 -45.18 -20.67 -5.58
CA GLU A 807 -44.74 -19.62 -6.53
C GLU A 807 -43.24 -19.48 -6.28
N ALA A 808 -42.34 -19.31 -7.25
CA ALA A 808 -40.89 -19.21 -6.97
C ALA A 808 -40.42 -17.76 -7.22
N THR A 809 -40.59 -16.89 -6.23
CA THR A 809 -40.10 -15.50 -6.25
C THR A 809 -38.99 -15.39 -5.22
N ASP A 810 -37.81 -15.03 -5.69
CA ASP A 810 -36.59 -14.93 -4.90
C ASP A 810 -35.99 -13.54 -5.16
N PHE A 811 -36.21 -12.65 -4.18
CA PHE A 811 -35.64 -11.30 -4.13
C PHE A 811 -34.62 -11.24 -2.99
N ALA A 812 -33.34 -11.17 -3.36
CA ALA A 812 -32.23 -11.02 -2.43
C ALA A 812 -31.42 -9.76 -2.71
N VAL A 813 -30.79 -9.22 -1.67
CA VAL A 813 -29.95 -8.02 -1.74
C VAL A 813 -28.62 -8.31 -1.08
N ASP A 814 -27.54 -7.88 -1.72
CA ASP A 814 -26.19 -7.98 -1.19
C ASP A 814 -25.39 -6.70 -1.48
N TYR A 815 -24.16 -6.62 -1.00
CA TYR A 815 -23.29 -5.48 -1.21
C TYR A 815 -21.80 -5.84 -1.21
N ASP A 816 -21.01 -4.95 -1.79
CA ASP A 816 -19.58 -4.83 -1.55
C ASP A 816 -19.16 -3.35 -1.49
N GLU A 817 -17.86 -3.12 -1.53
CA GLU A 817 -17.21 -1.82 -1.43
C GLU A 817 -17.50 -0.89 -2.63
N GLN A 818 -18.10 -1.39 -3.72
CA GLN A 818 -18.37 -0.65 -4.96
C GLN A 818 -19.86 -0.61 -5.31
N TYR A 819 -20.61 -1.67 -5.02
CA TYR A 819 -21.99 -1.85 -5.48
C TYR A 819 -22.96 -2.31 -4.38
N LEU A 820 -24.22 -1.89 -4.54
CA LEU A 820 -25.39 -2.58 -4.00
C LEU A 820 -25.92 -3.57 -5.05
N TYR A 821 -26.04 -4.84 -4.70
CA TYR A 821 -26.49 -5.91 -5.58
C TYR A 821 -27.94 -6.31 -5.31
N ILE A 822 -28.72 -6.55 -6.36
CA ILE A 822 -30.09 -7.04 -6.28
C ILE A 822 -30.28 -8.25 -7.21
N LYS A 823 -30.78 -9.35 -6.65
CA LYS A 823 -31.29 -10.51 -7.38
C LYS A 823 -32.79 -10.45 -7.38
N LEU A 824 -33.42 -10.59 -8.54
CA LEU A 824 -34.85 -10.77 -8.67
C LEU A 824 -35.15 -11.95 -9.59
N LYS A 825 -35.59 -13.05 -9.00
CA LYS A 825 -36.11 -14.20 -9.73
C LYS A 825 -37.63 -14.26 -9.60
N SER A 826 -38.35 -14.30 -10.71
CA SER A 826 -39.82 -14.45 -10.73
C SER A 826 -40.32 -14.82 -12.13
N GLU A 827 -41.30 -15.72 -12.21
CA GLU A 827 -42.01 -16.04 -13.47
C GLU A 827 -42.72 -14.81 -14.08
N LEU A 828 -43.01 -13.77 -13.28
CA LEU A 828 -43.60 -12.52 -13.77
C LEU A 828 -42.68 -11.78 -14.74
N LEU A 829 -41.37 -11.96 -14.64
CA LEU A 829 -40.40 -11.32 -15.51
C LEU A 829 -40.55 -11.74 -16.98
N GLU A 830 -41.20 -12.87 -17.26
CA GLU A 830 -41.53 -13.27 -18.64
C GLU A 830 -42.56 -12.33 -19.29
N LYS A 831 -43.45 -11.71 -18.50
CA LYS A 831 -44.64 -11.00 -19.00
C LYS A 831 -44.76 -9.55 -18.54
N ALA A 832 -43.96 -9.15 -17.55
CA ALA A 832 -43.98 -7.83 -16.94
C ALA A 832 -42.56 -7.32 -16.72
N SER A 833 -42.45 -6.00 -16.62
CA SER A 833 -41.20 -5.30 -16.34
C SER A 833 -41.19 -4.83 -14.89
N PRO A 834 -40.11 -5.06 -14.12
CA PRO A 834 -40.06 -4.61 -12.73
C PRO A 834 -39.73 -3.11 -12.64
N ARG A 835 -40.25 -2.48 -11.59
CA ARG A 835 -39.87 -1.16 -11.08
C ARG A 835 -39.43 -1.37 -9.63
N ILE A 836 -38.13 -1.41 -9.39
CA ILE A 836 -37.59 -1.58 -8.04
C ILE A 836 -37.57 -0.22 -7.36
N LEU A 837 -38.22 -0.11 -6.20
CA LEU A 837 -38.40 1.13 -5.45
C LEU A 837 -37.40 1.16 -4.31
N LEU A 838 -36.68 2.29 -4.16
CA LEU A 838 -35.72 2.52 -3.08
C LEU A 838 -36.13 3.77 -2.28
N ASP A 839 -36.41 3.58 -0.99
CA ASP A 839 -36.52 4.62 0.02
C ASP A 839 -35.21 4.64 0.81
N VAL A 840 -34.43 5.70 0.61
CA VAL A 840 -33.07 5.84 1.12
C VAL A 840 -33.03 6.89 2.23
N VAL A 841 -33.63 8.06 2.01
CA VAL A 841 -33.52 9.20 2.92
C VAL A 841 -34.81 9.37 3.72
N PRO A 842 -34.73 9.37 5.07
CA PRO A 842 -35.91 9.52 5.90
C PRO A 842 -36.55 10.91 5.75
N GLU A 843 -37.87 10.97 5.98
CA GLU A 843 -38.69 12.19 5.99
C GLU A 843 -38.82 12.94 4.64
N GLN A 844 -38.40 12.33 3.52
CA GLN A 844 -38.61 12.84 2.17
C GLN A 844 -39.07 11.75 1.19
N GLY A 845 -39.02 12.03 -0.11
CA GLY A 845 -39.35 11.09 -1.17
C GLY A 845 -40.82 11.13 -1.61
N ASN A 846 -41.12 10.39 -2.68
CA ASN A 846 -42.43 10.36 -3.31
C ASN A 846 -43.26 9.16 -2.87
N ARG A 847 -44.54 9.39 -2.54
CA ARG A 847 -45.55 8.36 -2.20
C ARG A 847 -46.38 7.91 -3.40
N SER A 848 -45.99 8.31 -4.61
CA SER A 848 -46.59 7.91 -5.88
C SER A 848 -45.60 8.22 -7.00
N ALA A 849 -45.71 7.58 -8.16
CA ALA A 849 -44.91 7.92 -9.34
C ALA A 849 -45.84 8.17 -10.52
N THR A 850 -45.64 9.28 -11.24
CA THR A 850 -46.44 9.60 -12.44
C THR A 850 -46.28 8.58 -13.58
N THR A 851 -45.17 7.84 -13.58
CA THR A 851 -44.88 6.77 -14.55
C THR A 851 -45.52 5.42 -14.19
N ILE A 852 -45.96 5.23 -12.94
CA ILE A 852 -46.57 3.98 -12.46
C ILE A 852 -48.05 4.23 -12.17
N LYS A 853 -48.94 3.60 -12.95
CA LYS A 853 -50.37 3.87 -12.85
C LYS A 853 -51.02 3.13 -11.69
N ASP A 854 -52.08 3.74 -11.15
CA ASP A 854 -53.05 3.09 -10.27
C ASP A 854 -52.48 2.52 -8.95
N ILE A 855 -51.36 3.05 -8.45
CA ILE A 855 -50.79 2.68 -7.15
C ILE A 855 -50.22 3.88 -6.37
N THR A 856 -50.27 3.82 -5.04
CA THR A 856 -49.55 4.72 -4.13
C THR A 856 -48.66 3.92 -3.17
N PHE A 857 -47.63 4.55 -2.61
CA PHE A 857 -46.64 3.94 -1.74
C PHE A 857 -46.80 4.42 -0.29
N SER A 858 -46.62 3.51 0.67
CA SER A 858 -46.54 3.85 2.09
C SER A 858 -45.23 4.55 2.46
N ASN A 859 -44.14 4.22 1.77
CA ASN A 859 -42.80 4.83 1.91
C ASN A 859 -42.65 6.08 1.06
N GLY A 860 -41.66 6.91 1.39
CA GLY A 860 -41.21 8.00 0.53
C GLY A 860 -40.10 7.50 -0.38
N VAL A 861 -40.43 7.16 -1.62
CA VAL A 861 -39.48 6.58 -2.58
C VAL A 861 -38.61 7.68 -3.17
N ASP A 862 -37.29 7.57 -3.02
CA ASP A 862 -36.30 8.50 -3.58
C ASP A 862 -35.86 8.06 -4.99
N PHE A 863 -35.77 6.75 -5.24
CA PHE A 863 -35.32 6.20 -6.53
C PHE A 863 -36.22 5.09 -7.05
N ILE A 864 -36.33 4.99 -8.38
CA ILE A 864 -36.96 3.87 -9.07
C ILE A 864 -35.97 3.30 -10.09
N VAL A 865 -35.66 2.01 -9.98
CA VAL A 865 -34.96 1.26 -11.02
C VAL A 865 -35.99 0.75 -12.02
N GLU A 866 -35.99 1.32 -13.21
CA GLU A 866 -36.83 0.94 -14.33
C GLU A 866 -36.08 -0.04 -15.22
N LEU A 867 -36.39 -1.33 -15.12
CA LEU A 867 -35.83 -2.35 -16.01
C LEU A 867 -36.84 -2.66 -17.11
N ASN A 868 -36.42 -2.57 -18.37
CA ASN A 868 -37.28 -2.76 -19.53
C ASN A 868 -36.64 -3.74 -20.52
N LYS A 869 -37.47 -4.54 -21.19
CA LYS A 869 -37.02 -5.55 -22.18
C LYS A 869 -36.51 -4.98 -23.50
N ASN A 870 -36.63 -3.68 -23.71
CA ASN A 870 -36.28 -2.97 -24.94
C ASN A 870 -34.91 -2.25 -24.82
N ASP A 871 -34.05 -2.67 -23.89
CA ASP A 871 -32.76 -2.03 -23.57
C ASP A 871 -32.87 -0.56 -23.14
N ASP A 872 -34.05 -0.12 -22.70
CA ASP A 872 -34.28 1.23 -22.17
C ASP A 872 -34.38 1.23 -20.64
N SER A 873 -33.42 0.55 -20.00
CA SER A 873 -33.35 0.43 -18.54
C SER A 873 -32.57 1.57 -17.91
N ARG A 874 -33.02 2.07 -16.76
CA ARG A 874 -32.44 3.23 -16.07
C ARG A 874 -32.81 3.30 -14.59
N ILE A 875 -32.07 4.10 -13.82
CA ILE A 875 -32.49 4.59 -12.51
C ILE A 875 -32.97 6.03 -12.65
N VAL A 876 -34.13 6.32 -12.10
CA VAL A 876 -34.69 7.67 -11.99
C VAL A 876 -34.76 8.10 -10.52
N ILE A 877 -34.59 9.39 -10.28
CA ILE A 877 -34.52 10.01 -8.95
C ILE A 877 -35.69 10.98 -8.73
N ASP A 878 -36.16 11.12 -7.50
CA ASP A 878 -37.10 12.18 -7.09
C ASP A 878 -36.54 13.55 -7.49
N GLU A 879 -37.30 14.33 -8.26
CA GLU A 879 -36.88 15.68 -8.70
C GLU A 879 -36.55 16.60 -7.52
N TYR A 880 -37.12 16.37 -6.33
CA TYR A 880 -36.80 17.14 -5.11
C TYR A 880 -35.43 16.79 -4.50
N TYR A 881 -34.90 15.60 -4.80
CA TYR A 881 -33.67 15.07 -4.20
C TYR A 881 -32.46 15.10 -5.16
N ASP A 882 -32.66 15.51 -6.41
CA ASP A 882 -31.63 15.49 -7.45
C ASP A 882 -30.52 16.54 -7.23
N MET A 883 -29.32 16.06 -6.87
CA MET A 883 -28.14 16.90 -6.67
C MET A 883 -27.66 17.58 -7.94
N TYR A 884 -27.82 16.97 -9.12
CA TYR A 884 -27.45 17.61 -10.39
C TYR A 884 -28.33 18.85 -10.65
N ASP A 885 -29.65 18.71 -10.52
CA ASP A 885 -30.57 19.85 -10.65
C ASP A 885 -30.26 20.91 -9.59
N TYR A 886 -29.99 20.50 -8.35
CA TYR A 886 -29.65 21.44 -7.28
C TYR A 886 -28.38 22.25 -7.59
N LEU A 887 -27.27 21.58 -7.92
CA LEU A 887 -25.98 22.23 -8.18
C LEU A 887 -26.05 23.15 -9.39
N TYR A 888 -26.59 22.68 -10.52
CA TYR A 888 -26.49 23.40 -11.78
C TYR A 888 -27.66 24.35 -12.05
N SER A 889 -28.85 24.11 -11.49
CA SER A 889 -30.00 25.01 -11.70
C SER A 889 -30.22 26.01 -10.56
N ARG A 890 -29.95 25.61 -9.31
CA ARG A 890 -30.24 26.44 -8.12
C ARG A 890 -29.00 27.15 -7.60
N SER A 891 -27.93 26.41 -7.38
CA SER A 891 -26.69 26.95 -6.82
C SER A 891 -25.97 27.83 -7.84
N THR A 892 -25.64 27.28 -9.01
CA THR A 892 -24.85 27.99 -10.03
C THR A 892 -25.68 28.66 -11.12
N LYS A 893 -26.95 28.26 -11.31
CA LYS A 893 -27.91 28.82 -12.29
C LYS A 893 -27.43 28.73 -13.75
N GLN A 894 -26.72 27.67 -14.08
CA GLN A 894 -26.22 27.38 -15.42
C GLN A 894 -27.26 26.69 -16.31
N ILE A 895 -28.23 26.00 -15.70
CA ILE A 895 -29.37 25.37 -16.39
C ILE A 895 -30.72 25.79 -15.78
N PRO A 896 -31.84 25.68 -16.51
CA PRO A 896 -33.17 25.88 -15.93
C PRO A 896 -33.52 24.80 -14.89
N PRO A 897 -34.23 25.13 -13.79
CA PRO A 897 -34.62 24.15 -12.79
C PRO A 897 -35.76 23.24 -13.28
N ARG A 898 -35.73 21.95 -12.91
CA ARG A 898 -36.80 20.98 -13.21
C ARG A 898 -38.15 21.41 -12.61
N MET A 899 -38.12 21.90 -11.37
CA MET A 899 -39.26 22.51 -10.70
C MET A 899 -38.99 23.97 -10.43
N GLU A 900 -39.89 24.91 -10.77
CA GLU A 900 -39.73 26.32 -10.41
C GLU A 900 -39.64 26.53 -8.88
N VAL A 901 -40.53 25.87 -8.15
CA VAL A 901 -40.54 25.81 -6.69
C VAL A 901 -40.34 24.34 -6.27
N PRO A 902 -39.35 24.00 -5.43
CA PRO A 902 -39.16 22.62 -4.98
C PRO A 902 -40.39 22.14 -4.20
N VAL A 903 -40.96 21.01 -4.62
CA VAL A 903 -42.10 20.38 -3.95
C VAL A 903 -41.73 18.95 -3.57
N ASN A 904 -41.62 18.69 -2.28
CA ASN A 904 -41.46 17.32 -1.76
C ASN A 904 -42.75 16.52 -2.03
N ASN A 905 -42.61 15.22 -2.32
CA ASN A 905 -43.70 14.32 -2.64
C ASN A 905 -44.56 14.81 -3.83
N SER A 906 -43.89 15.27 -4.89
CA SER A 906 -44.53 15.76 -6.14
C SER A 906 -45.06 14.62 -7.03
N GLY A 907 -44.56 13.41 -6.83
CA GLY A 907 -44.78 12.23 -7.65
C GLY A 907 -43.97 12.18 -8.94
N LYS A 908 -43.02 13.10 -9.13
CA LYS A 908 -42.18 13.19 -10.32
C LYS A 908 -40.80 12.62 -10.05
N PHE A 909 -40.35 11.80 -10.99
CA PHE A 909 -39.00 11.28 -11.05
C PHE A 909 -38.39 11.71 -12.37
N ALA A 910 -37.07 11.84 -12.40
CA ALA A 910 -36.36 12.26 -13.59
C ALA A 910 -35.05 11.48 -13.77
N PRO A 911 -34.51 11.41 -15.01
CA PRO A 911 -33.23 10.77 -15.26
C PRO A 911 -32.10 11.40 -14.43
N ILE A 912 -31.11 10.60 -14.07
CA ILE A 912 -29.93 11.07 -13.34
C ILE A 912 -28.88 11.54 -14.35
N TYR A 913 -28.40 12.78 -14.18
CA TYR A 913 -27.41 13.39 -15.05
C TYR A 913 -26.12 13.73 -14.29
N TYR A 914 -25.00 13.72 -14.99
CA TYR A 914 -23.77 14.39 -14.57
C TYR A 914 -23.35 15.42 -15.61
N ALA A 915 -22.77 16.51 -15.14
CA ALA A 915 -22.20 17.54 -16.00
C ALA A 915 -20.90 17.04 -16.64
N LEU A 916 -20.68 17.43 -17.90
CA LEU A 916 -19.46 17.14 -18.66
C LEU A 916 -18.69 18.40 -19.01
N ASN A 917 -19.39 19.49 -19.32
CA ASN A 917 -18.76 20.77 -19.58
C ASN A 917 -19.73 21.91 -19.32
N LYS A 918 -19.18 23.02 -18.83
CA LYS A 918 -19.91 24.29 -18.71
C LYS A 918 -20.01 24.92 -20.11
N GLN A 919 -20.78 26.00 -20.24
CA GLN A 919 -20.77 26.78 -21.48
C GLN A 919 -19.39 27.39 -21.70
N MET A 920 -18.84 27.21 -22.90
CA MET A 920 -17.50 27.68 -23.27
C MET A 920 -17.59 28.60 -24.47
N TYR A 921 -16.75 29.64 -24.53
CA TYR A 921 -16.63 30.50 -25.70
C TYR A 921 -15.48 29.99 -26.57
N LEU A 922 -15.79 29.56 -27.80
CA LEU A 922 -14.81 29.11 -28.79
C LEU A 922 -14.27 30.33 -29.55
N PRO A 923 -13.00 30.73 -29.37
CA PRO A 923 -12.49 32.01 -29.88
C PRO A 923 -12.47 32.07 -31.41
N GLU A 924 -12.06 30.99 -32.08
CA GLU A 924 -11.96 30.95 -33.55
C GLU A 924 -13.32 30.89 -34.26
N GLU A 925 -14.34 30.35 -33.59
CA GLU A 925 -15.68 30.20 -34.14
C GLU A 925 -16.62 31.35 -33.75
N ASP A 926 -16.21 32.23 -32.84
CA ASP A 926 -17.01 33.29 -32.22
C ASP A 926 -18.40 32.79 -31.77
N ARG A 927 -18.42 31.62 -31.10
CA ARG A 927 -19.65 31.00 -30.59
C ARG A 927 -19.50 30.52 -29.15
N VAL A 928 -20.62 30.43 -28.47
CA VAL A 928 -20.71 29.81 -27.13
C VAL A 928 -21.30 28.41 -27.28
N THR A 929 -20.67 27.41 -26.67
CA THR A 929 -21.19 26.04 -26.59
C THR A 929 -22.32 25.96 -25.57
N ASP A 930 -23.20 24.98 -25.76
CA ASP A 930 -24.22 24.66 -24.76
C ASP A 930 -23.59 23.95 -23.55
N PHE A 931 -24.29 23.99 -22.41
CA PHE A 931 -23.92 23.21 -21.23
C PHE A 931 -24.04 21.71 -21.58
N SER A 932 -22.96 20.95 -21.37
CA SER A 932 -22.91 19.53 -21.72
C SER A 932 -23.11 18.64 -20.49
N PHE A 933 -23.88 17.57 -20.66
CA PHE A 933 -24.21 16.58 -19.64
C PHE A 933 -24.59 15.26 -20.28
N TYR A 934 -24.57 14.17 -19.52
CA TYR A 934 -25.03 12.85 -19.97
C TYR A 934 -25.89 12.13 -18.93
N GLU A 935 -26.68 11.16 -19.40
CA GLU A 935 -27.51 10.29 -18.55
C GLU A 935 -26.70 9.18 -17.90
N THR A 936 -26.17 9.46 -16.71
CA THR A 936 -25.54 8.43 -15.86
C THR A 936 -26.56 7.46 -15.26
N GLY A 937 -27.85 7.82 -15.21
CA GLY A 937 -28.92 6.92 -14.75
C GLY A 937 -29.15 5.71 -15.66
N LYS A 938 -28.72 5.75 -16.92
CA LYS A 938 -28.96 4.69 -17.90
C LYS A 938 -28.17 3.43 -17.56
N LEU A 939 -28.84 2.27 -17.60
CA LEU A 939 -28.27 0.99 -17.22
C LEU A 939 -27.93 0.13 -18.43
N MET A 940 -26.76 -0.49 -18.41
CA MET A 940 -26.30 -1.38 -19.48
C MET A 940 -26.62 -2.85 -19.17
N GLN A 941 -27.30 -3.54 -20.08
CA GLN A 941 -27.48 -4.99 -20.01
C GLN A 941 -26.25 -5.71 -20.57
N GLY A 942 -25.83 -6.81 -19.96
CA GLY A 942 -24.79 -7.68 -20.53
C GLY A 942 -24.26 -8.71 -19.55
N ASN A 943 -22.95 -8.96 -19.63
CA ASN A 943 -22.23 -9.88 -18.76
C ASN A 943 -21.11 -9.15 -18.02
N ALA A 944 -21.18 -9.13 -16.69
CA ALA A 944 -20.21 -8.48 -15.82
C ALA A 944 -19.13 -9.43 -15.26
N ASN A 945 -19.08 -10.68 -15.69
CA ASN A 945 -18.10 -11.67 -15.27
C ASN A 945 -16.79 -11.52 -16.07
N PRO A 946 -15.65 -11.15 -15.45
CA PRO A 946 -14.38 -10.95 -16.15
C PRO A 946 -13.84 -12.17 -16.90
N GLU A 947 -14.29 -13.37 -16.52
CA GLU A 947 -13.87 -14.63 -17.15
C GLU A 947 -14.72 -14.99 -18.39
N ALA A 948 -15.79 -14.24 -18.66
CA ALA A 948 -16.69 -14.49 -19.79
C ALA A 948 -16.17 -13.87 -21.09
N GLU A 949 -16.37 -14.56 -22.23
CA GLU A 949 -16.02 -14.04 -23.56
C GLU A 949 -16.74 -12.72 -23.91
N GLY A 950 -17.96 -12.54 -23.39
CA GLY A 950 -18.77 -11.33 -23.57
C GLY A 950 -18.66 -10.32 -22.42
N TYR A 951 -17.59 -10.39 -21.62
CA TYR A 951 -17.37 -9.48 -20.50
C TYR A 951 -17.39 -8.02 -20.94
N ASN A 952 -18.12 -7.19 -20.20
CA ASN A 952 -18.03 -5.74 -20.31
C ASN A 952 -18.14 -5.12 -18.91
N SER A 953 -17.09 -4.42 -18.49
CA SER A 953 -17.01 -3.78 -17.17
C SER A 953 -18.09 -2.72 -16.93
N LEU A 954 -18.69 -2.16 -17.99
CA LEU A 954 -19.76 -1.16 -17.93
C LEU A 954 -21.15 -1.74 -17.64
N VAL A 955 -21.31 -3.07 -17.67
CA VAL A 955 -22.61 -3.72 -17.48
C VAL A 955 -23.15 -3.43 -16.08
N ASP A 956 -24.40 -2.99 -15.97
CA ASP A 956 -25.06 -2.78 -14.68
C ASP A 956 -25.97 -3.95 -14.31
N TYR A 957 -26.52 -4.68 -15.30
CA TYR A 957 -27.42 -5.79 -15.03
C TYR A 957 -27.35 -6.90 -16.08
N ASN A 958 -27.75 -8.09 -15.66
CA ASN A 958 -28.10 -9.21 -16.52
C ASN A 958 -29.58 -9.51 -16.36
N TRP A 959 -30.27 -9.76 -17.47
CA TRP A 959 -31.66 -10.21 -17.47
C TRP A 959 -31.81 -11.45 -18.36
N SER A 960 -32.00 -12.60 -17.71
CA SER A 960 -32.38 -13.88 -18.32
C SER A 960 -33.87 -14.17 -18.11
N GLU A 961 -34.44 -15.23 -18.72
CA GLU A 961 -35.91 -15.44 -18.81
C GLU A 961 -36.70 -15.06 -17.54
N ASP A 962 -36.34 -15.64 -16.39
CA ASP A 962 -37.01 -15.44 -15.10
C ASP A 962 -36.10 -14.85 -14.01
N ILE A 963 -34.87 -14.41 -14.33
CA ILE A 963 -33.89 -13.91 -13.35
C ILE A 963 -33.27 -12.59 -13.83
N ILE A 964 -33.18 -11.64 -12.91
CA ILE A 964 -32.39 -10.41 -13.02
C ILE A 964 -31.33 -10.40 -11.94
N GLU A 965 -30.11 -10.06 -12.33
CA GLU A 965 -29.03 -9.67 -11.42
C GLU A 965 -28.65 -8.23 -11.75
N LEU A 966 -28.68 -7.36 -10.75
CA LEU A 966 -28.42 -5.93 -10.88
C LEU A 966 -27.31 -5.55 -9.90
N ARG A 967 -26.37 -4.72 -10.35
CA ARG A 967 -25.38 -4.05 -9.50
C ARG A 967 -25.53 -2.53 -9.66
N ILE A 968 -25.72 -1.83 -8.55
CA ILE A 968 -25.97 -0.39 -8.51
C ILE A 968 -24.74 0.28 -7.89
N PRO A 969 -24.00 1.13 -8.63
CA PRO A 969 -22.94 1.95 -8.05
C PRO A 969 -23.48 2.78 -6.88
N TRP A 970 -22.79 2.78 -5.74
CA TRP A 970 -23.26 3.51 -4.55
C TRP A 970 -23.52 5.00 -4.80
N LEU A 971 -22.67 5.68 -5.58
CA LEU A 971 -22.86 7.10 -5.91
C LEU A 971 -24.11 7.36 -6.77
N LEU A 972 -24.59 6.36 -7.53
CA LEU A 972 -25.78 6.50 -8.38
C LEU A 972 -27.07 6.65 -7.56
N ILE A 973 -27.06 6.13 -6.32
CA ILE A 973 -28.12 6.36 -5.32
C ILE A 973 -27.69 7.40 -4.26
N GLN A 974 -26.79 8.30 -4.64
CA GLN A 974 -26.30 9.44 -3.84
C GLN A 974 -25.72 9.05 -2.46
N ALA A 975 -25.05 7.90 -2.36
CA ALA A 975 -24.23 7.58 -1.19
C ALA A 975 -22.99 8.48 -1.15
N LYS A 976 -22.76 9.20 -0.04
CA LYS A 976 -21.53 9.96 0.19
C LYS A 976 -20.40 9.07 0.71
N ASP A 977 -20.77 8.11 1.57
CA ASP A 977 -19.88 7.08 2.10
C ASP A 977 -20.71 5.84 2.50
N PRO A 978 -20.78 4.81 1.64
CA PRO A 978 -21.50 3.57 1.96
C PRO A 978 -20.88 2.81 3.14
N SER A 979 -19.59 3.02 3.44
CA SER A 979 -18.91 2.38 4.57
C SER A 979 -19.44 2.83 5.92
N GLN A 980 -20.01 4.03 5.98
CA GLN A 980 -20.61 4.64 7.16
C GLN A 980 -22.13 4.83 7.03
N ARG A 981 -22.74 4.27 5.98
CA ARG A 981 -24.15 4.43 5.60
C ARG A 981 -24.55 5.91 5.47
N GLU A 982 -23.67 6.71 4.90
CA GLU A 982 -23.85 8.15 4.70
C GLU A 982 -24.34 8.43 3.27
N PHE A 983 -25.43 9.18 3.17
CA PHE A 983 -26.07 9.60 1.91
C PHE A 983 -26.23 11.12 1.87
N VAL A 984 -26.46 11.67 0.67
CA VAL A 984 -26.84 13.07 0.52
C VAL A 984 -28.14 13.33 1.30
N GLY A 985 -28.19 14.40 2.07
CA GLY A 985 -29.34 14.78 2.89
C GLY A 985 -30.37 15.63 2.13
N ASN A 986 -31.22 16.35 2.86
CA ASN A 986 -32.22 17.24 2.26
C ASN A 986 -31.58 18.52 1.69
N LEU A 987 -31.30 18.52 0.40
CA LEU A 987 -30.63 19.60 -0.34
C LEU A 987 -31.30 20.97 -0.19
N HIS A 988 -32.64 20.99 -0.15
CA HIS A 988 -33.42 22.22 -0.06
C HIS A 988 -33.55 22.77 1.38
N LYS A 989 -33.11 22.01 2.37
CA LYS A 989 -33.03 22.43 3.77
C LYS A 989 -31.60 22.80 4.17
N ASP A 990 -30.64 21.94 3.86
CA ASP A 990 -29.28 21.99 4.42
C ASP A 990 -28.20 22.32 3.36
N GLY A 991 -28.56 22.40 2.08
CA GLY A 991 -27.67 22.81 0.99
C GLY A 991 -26.92 21.65 0.30
N ALA A 992 -25.92 21.98 -0.53
CA ALA A 992 -25.08 20.98 -1.22
C ALA A 992 -24.32 20.06 -0.25
N GLU A 993 -24.00 20.56 0.94
CA GLU A 993 -23.33 19.80 2.01
C GLU A 993 -24.27 18.90 2.81
N ALA A 994 -25.57 18.85 2.46
CA ALA A 994 -26.54 18.04 3.17
C ALA A 994 -26.08 16.58 3.24
N SER A 995 -26.10 16.01 4.44
CA SER A 995 -25.70 14.64 4.71
C SER A 995 -26.63 14.01 5.74
N VAL A 996 -26.88 12.72 5.58
CA VAL A 996 -27.71 11.91 6.49
C VAL A 996 -27.09 10.52 6.64
N LYS A 997 -27.06 10.02 7.87
CA LYS A 997 -26.73 8.62 8.14
C LYS A 997 -28.01 7.81 8.31
N VAL A 998 -28.05 6.65 7.68
CA VAL A 998 -29.23 5.78 7.67
C VAL A 998 -28.89 4.43 8.30
N GLU A 999 -29.83 3.87 9.07
CA GLU A 999 -29.65 2.52 9.62
C GLU A 999 -30.01 1.44 8.61
N GLN A 1000 -30.94 1.76 7.72
CA GLN A 1000 -31.48 0.87 6.70
C GLN A 1000 -32.00 1.68 5.51
N ILE A 1001 -31.97 1.07 4.34
CA ILE A 1001 -32.73 1.50 3.17
C ILE A 1001 -33.92 0.55 3.01
N TYR A 1002 -35.02 1.00 2.42
CA TYR A 1002 -36.18 0.15 2.20
C TYR A 1002 -36.39 -0.13 0.72
N ILE A 1003 -36.66 -1.40 0.41
CA ILE A 1003 -36.66 -1.93 -0.95
C ILE A 1003 -37.97 -2.68 -1.20
N GLY A 1004 -38.53 -2.47 -2.38
CA GLY A 1004 -39.58 -3.33 -2.93
C GLY A 1004 -39.63 -3.24 -4.44
N ALA A 1005 -40.61 -3.91 -5.05
CA ALA A 1005 -40.82 -3.87 -6.47
C ALA A 1005 -42.31 -3.82 -6.82
N VAL A 1006 -42.63 -3.17 -7.93
CA VAL A 1006 -43.91 -3.36 -8.63
C VAL A 1006 -43.61 -3.91 -10.02
N PHE A 1007 -44.43 -4.83 -10.49
CA PHE A 1007 -44.35 -5.36 -11.85
C PHE A 1007 -45.39 -4.65 -12.69
N VAL A 1008 -44.97 -4.12 -13.84
CA VAL A 1008 -45.85 -3.37 -14.74
C VAL A 1008 -45.95 -4.05 -16.12
N ASP A 1009 -47.11 -3.92 -16.75
CA ASP A 1009 -47.32 -4.30 -18.15
C ASP A 1009 -46.78 -3.22 -19.12
N ASP A 1010 -46.94 -3.46 -20.43
CA ASP A 1010 -46.52 -2.53 -21.49
C ASP A 1010 -47.26 -1.17 -21.44
N GLU A 1011 -48.38 -1.07 -20.71
CA GLU A 1011 -49.12 0.17 -20.50
C GLU A 1011 -48.73 0.88 -19.18
N ASN A 1012 -47.70 0.40 -18.48
CA ASN A 1012 -47.28 0.81 -17.13
C ASN A 1012 -48.38 0.63 -16.05
N GLN A 1013 -49.31 -0.32 -16.25
CA GLN A 1013 -50.26 -0.71 -15.22
C GLN A 1013 -49.65 -1.77 -14.31
N VAL A 1014 -49.81 -1.62 -12.99
CA VAL A 1014 -49.29 -2.58 -12.02
C VAL A 1014 -50.05 -3.90 -12.11
N VAL A 1015 -49.34 -4.99 -12.37
CA VAL A 1015 -49.88 -6.36 -12.43
C VAL A 1015 -49.65 -7.15 -11.14
N ASP A 1016 -48.53 -6.89 -10.44
CA ASP A 1016 -48.23 -7.46 -9.12
C ASP A 1016 -47.20 -6.61 -8.37
N SER A 1017 -46.93 -6.91 -7.10
CA SER A 1017 -45.93 -6.19 -6.30
C SER A 1017 -45.34 -7.00 -5.15
N LEU A 1018 -44.16 -6.55 -4.71
CA LEU A 1018 -43.40 -7.02 -3.55
C LEU A 1018 -43.08 -5.81 -2.66
N PRO A 1019 -43.63 -5.69 -1.45
CA PRO A 1019 -44.67 -6.53 -0.85
C PRO A 1019 -46.01 -6.44 -1.60
N LYS A 1020 -46.93 -7.37 -1.32
CA LYS A 1020 -48.22 -7.44 -2.02
C LYS A 1020 -49.11 -6.23 -1.71
N ALA A 1021 -49.49 -5.49 -2.75
CA ALA A 1021 -50.32 -4.30 -2.62
C ALA A 1021 -51.74 -4.64 -2.13
N THR A 1022 -52.29 -3.79 -1.27
CA THR A 1022 -53.66 -3.91 -0.76
C THR A 1022 -54.46 -2.66 -1.13
N GLY A 1023 -55.52 -2.83 -1.92
CA GLY A 1023 -56.40 -1.71 -2.28
C GLY A 1023 -55.71 -0.58 -3.05
N LYS A 1024 -54.82 -0.91 -4.00
CA LYS A 1024 -53.98 0.04 -4.76
C LYS A 1024 -52.95 0.81 -3.91
N VAL A 1025 -52.65 0.33 -2.71
CA VAL A 1025 -51.58 0.87 -1.86
C VAL A 1025 -50.51 -0.21 -1.68
N LEU A 1026 -49.28 0.10 -2.07
CA LEU A 1026 -48.11 -0.68 -1.72
C LEU A 1026 -47.80 -0.43 -0.24
N PRO A 1027 -47.81 -1.46 0.62
CA PRO A 1027 -47.53 -1.29 2.04
C PRO A 1027 -46.05 -0.95 2.27
N GLU A 1028 -45.64 -0.87 3.54
CA GLU A 1028 -44.26 -0.55 3.90
C GLU A 1028 -43.27 -1.51 3.22
N LEU A 1029 -42.24 -0.95 2.59
CA LEU A 1029 -41.17 -1.67 1.90
C LEU A 1029 -40.30 -2.45 2.91
N GLU A 1030 -39.60 -3.48 2.46
CA GLU A 1030 -38.75 -4.30 3.35
C GLU A 1030 -37.43 -3.59 3.63
N ALA A 1031 -36.99 -3.60 4.90
CA ALA A 1031 -35.77 -2.96 5.32
C ALA A 1031 -34.53 -3.82 4.98
N TYR A 1032 -33.50 -3.17 4.45
CA TYR A 1032 -32.19 -3.75 4.20
C TYR A 1032 -31.10 -2.93 4.91
N THR A 1033 -30.18 -3.62 5.57
CA THR A 1033 -29.02 -3.03 6.22
C THR A 1033 -27.77 -3.87 5.93
N TRP A 1034 -26.60 -3.25 6.04
CA TRP A 1034 -25.31 -3.87 5.76
C TRP A 1034 -24.27 -3.44 6.80
N GLU A 1035 -23.25 -4.25 7.06
CA GLU A 1035 -22.23 -3.91 8.07
C GLU A 1035 -21.43 -2.67 7.64
N THR A 1036 -21.19 -1.75 8.57
CA THR A 1036 -20.24 -0.64 8.35
C THR A 1036 -18.81 -1.16 8.37
N TRP A 1037 -17.90 -0.48 7.68
CA TRP A 1037 -16.49 -0.85 7.67
C TRP A 1037 -15.56 0.35 7.84
N GLN A 1038 -14.44 0.11 8.51
CA GLN A 1038 -13.35 1.09 8.65
C GLN A 1038 -12.25 0.87 7.62
N LEU A 1039 -11.94 -0.40 7.32
CA LEU A 1039 -11.03 -0.80 6.25
C LEU A 1039 -11.84 -1.60 5.21
N PRO A 1040 -11.71 -1.30 3.91
CA PRO A 1040 -12.39 -2.05 2.87
C PRO A 1040 -11.77 -3.43 2.70
N LYS A 1041 -12.57 -4.42 2.27
CA LYS A 1041 -12.02 -5.60 1.62
C LYS A 1041 -11.76 -5.27 0.15
N SER A 1042 -10.66 -5.77 -0.40
CA SER A 1042 -10.29 -5.58 -1.80
C SER A 1042 -9.56 -6.82 -2.30
N GLU A 1043 -9.66 -7.06 -3.60
CA GLU A 1043 -8.96 -8.15 -4.29
C GLU A 1043 -8.30 -7.59 -5.54
N GLU A 1044 -7.00 -7.86 -5.71
CA GLU A 1044 -6.25 -7.43 -6.89
C GLU A 1044 -6.68 -8.24 -8.13
N ARG A 1045 -6.95 -7.54 -9.23
CA ARG A 1045 -7.24 -8.17 -10.52
C ARG A 1045 -6.61 -7.38 -11.66
N LEU A 1046 -5.95 -8.08 -12.58
CA LEU A 1046 -5.47 -7.48 -13.82
C LEU A 1046 -6.66 -7.29 -14.77
N LYS A 1047 -6.83 -6.08 -15.29
CA LYS A 1047 -7.88 -5.73 -16.26
C LYS A 1047 -7.55 -6.29 -17.66
N PRO A 1048 -8.53 -6.50 -18.54
CA PRO A 1048 -8.30 -6.82 -19.95
C PRO A 1048 -7.31 -5.87 -20.65
N SER A 1049 -7.25 -4.59 -20.26
CA SER A 1049 -6.27 -3.62 -20.77
C SER A 1049 -4.82 -4.06 -20.57
N TYR A 1050 -4.50 -4.74 -19.46
CA TYR A 1050 -3.18 -5.31 -19.20
C TYR A 1050 -2.75 -6.29 -20.31
N SER A 1051 -3.63 -7.23 -20.68
CA SER A 1051 -3.30 -8.25 -21.68
C SER A 1051 -3.15 -7.68 -23.09
N ILE A 1052 -3.85 -6.58 -23.39
CA ILE A 1052 -3.70 -5.85 -24.66
C ILE A 1052 -2.34 -5.17 -24.69
N LEU A 1053 -1.99 -4.44 -23.63
CA LEU A 1053 -0.68 -3.78 -23.52
C LEU A 1053 0.48 -4.78 -23.47
N GLN A 1054 0.32 -5.94 -22.82
CA GLN A 1054 1.33 -6.99 -22.80
C GLN A 1054 1.73 -7.43 -24.22
N LYS A 1055 0.73 -7.66 -25.08
CA LYS A 1055 0.94 -8.02 -26.50
C LYS A 1055 1.54 -6.87 -27.29
N LEU A 1056 1.08 -5.64 -27.03
CA LEU A 1056 1.61 -4.44 -27.68
C LEU A 1056 3.10 -4.25 -27.35
N PHE A 1057 3.44 -4.29 -26.06
CA PHE A 1057 4.79 -4.10 -25.58
C PHE A 1057 5.72 -5.26 -25.96
N GLU A 1058 5.22 -6.47 -26.25
CA GLU A 1058 6.03 -7.53 -26.85
C GLU A 1058 6.51 -7.17 -28.27
N ALA A 1059 5.75 -6.36 -29.01
CA ALA A 1059 6.05 -5.99 -30.40
C ALA A 1059 7.11 -4.89 -30.53
N TYR A 1060 7.45 -4.19 -29.44
CA TYR A 1060 8.44 -3.11 -29.37
C TYR A 1060 9.60 -3.49 -28.44
#